data_AF-E4TL76-F1
#
_entry.id   AF-E4TL76-F1
#
_cell.length_a   1.000
_cell.length_b   1.000
_cell.length_c   1.000
_cell.angle_alpha   90.00
_cell.angle_beta   90.00
_cell.angle_gamma   90.00
#
_symmetry.space_group_name_H-M   'P 1'
#
loop_
_entity.id
_entity.type
_entity.pdbx_description
1 polymer ?
#
loop_
_entity_poly.entity_id
_entity_poly.type
_entity_poly.pdbx_seq_one_letter_code
_entity_poly.pdbx_strand_id
1 'polypeptide(L)'
;MPKIDLSQINLPIVDILPEVLQKIKEEQNLILNAEAGAGKSTIIPLALLELFNSKRQKIIMLEPRRLAAKSIAQRMSQLIGEEVGNTIGYRIRFETRISENTQIEVVTEGILNKMMDSDPELKEVAIVIFDEFHERSIHADVALALARYTQQNSRPDLKLLIMSATLNQQLLATELKAKVIASKGRQYPVDIEYAGNLDQRLIAELTAEQVKKALKDDKGDILVFLPGQGEILAVQDLLRKSKVKAEIYPLFGQLAWHKQWAAIQPHPQGKRKIVLATSIAETSLTIEGIKVVIDTGLKKNSIFDPNTALNSLKTQAISQDEATQRAGRAGRLAPGKCYRMWTEIEQNNKSSHRLAEILHADLASLKLDLAARNIHESKRLFWLTPPPLDKLIYAENLLIQLEALDDNKSITETGKQMHQLPCHPRLAHMLVKSTENLSLAIDLASLLEEKDPLYKKAGADISERIQLLRILRGEKRLGRNFKKIEKIAQAYRVLFKIDEDNKEVDPYSIGFLLAMAYPDRIASAKRGNNAQFQLSNGSIAAIGHKDELADESWLTVANMDARAGMGKIFLAAPLNPKDLMPLLKNRRNVRWDFDEDEFIVSQDLSIGNIRLKSEELDEEPDSAEKRKAIIRAIQLHYDEILNPIADFLNFLEEIKETNLETEYADMDLAYLGITAEKWLPEGIENEENIVKCIHELSFSDVLKNLINRSHY
;
A
#
# COMPACT_ATOMS: atom_id res chain seq x y z
N MET A 1 -18.64 -4.87 37.66
CA MET A 1 -18.72 -5.57 36.36
C MET A 1 -19.32 -6.94 36.59
N PRO A 2 -20.20 -7.43 35.69
CA PRO A 2 -20.63 -8.83 35.75
C PRO A 2 -19.40 -9.74 35.64
N LYS A 3 -19.30 -10.77 36.49
CA LYS A 3 -18.30 -11.83 36.30
C LYS A 3 -18.64 -12.53 34.99
N ILE A 4 -17.80 -12.35 33.98
CA ILE A 4 -17.97 -13.03 32.69
C ILE A 4 -17.49 -14.46 32.88
N ASP A 5 -18.40 -15.43 32.93
CA ASP A 5 -18.01 -16.84 33.00
C ASP A 5 -17.55 -17.34 31.62
N LEU A 6 -16.28 -17.08 31.29
CA LEU A 6 -15.66 -17.52 30.05
C LEU A 6 -15.43 -19.04 30.00
N SER A 7 -15.55 -19.75 31.13
CA SER A 7 -15.27 -21.19 31.22
C SER A 7 -16.30 -22.05 30.47
N GLN A 8 -17.49 -21.52 30.20
CA GLN A 8 -18.55 -22.20 29.44
C GLN A 8 -18.35 -22.10 27.92
N ILE A 9 -17.39 -21.31 27.45
CA ILE A 9 -17.12 -21.11 26.02
C ILE A 9 -16.19 -22.22 25.52
N ASN A 10 -16.69 -23.10 24.65
CA ASN A 10 -15.91 -24.20 24.09
C ASN A 10 -15.02 -23.75 22.91
N LEU A 11 -13.97 -22.98 23.21
CA LEU A 11 -12.97 -22.51 22.24
C LEU A 11 -11.55 -22.88 22.69
N PRO A 12 -10.62 -23.24 21.77
CA PRO A 12 -9.26 -23.68 22.12
C PRO A 12 -8.44 -22.64 22.91
N ILE A 13 -8.77 -21.36 22.76
CA ILE A 13 -8.07 -20.30 23.49
C ILE A 13 -8.34 -20.32 24.99
N VAL A 14 -9.48 -20.91 25.42
CA VAL A 14 -9.86 -20.97 26.84
C VAL A 14 -8.87 -21.78 27.67
N ASP A 15 -8.32 -22.85 27.09
CA ASP A 15 -7.39 -23.76 27.76
C ASP A 15 -6.08 -23.06 28.20
N ILE A 16 -5.69 -21.99 27.49
CA ILE A 16 -4.45 -21.24 27.77
C ILE A 16 -4.70 -19.90 28.50
N LEU A 17 -5.96 -19.53 28.76
CA LEU A 17 -6.27 -18.25 29.42
C LEU A 17 -5.56 -18.05 30.76
N PRO A 18 -5.49 -19.05 31.67
CA PRO A 18 -4.80 -18.86 32.95
C PRO A 18 -3.33 -18.52 32.77
N GLU A 19 -2.65 -19.19 31.83
CA GLU A 19 -1.25 -18.95 31.50
C GLU A 19 -1.04 -17.54 30.91
N VAL A 20 -1.91 -17.14 29.97
CA VAL A 20 -1.88 -15.81 29.35
C VAL A 20 -2.06 -14.70 30.40
N LEU A 21 -3.08 -14.81 31.25
CA LEU A 21 -3.36 -13.81 32.28
C LEU A 21 -2.24 -13.72 33.33
N GLN A 22 -1.66 -14.86 33.72
CA GLN A 22 -0.52 -14.88 34.61
C GLN A 22 0.69 -14.19 33.97
N LYS A 23 1.02 -14.54 32.72
CA LYS A 23 2.18 -13.95 32.04
C LYS A 23 2.02 -12.46 31.77
N ILE A 24 0.82 -11.99 31.45
CA ILE A 24 0.55 -10.56 31.30
C ILE A 24 0.73 -9.80 32.63
N LYS A 25 0.49 -10.42 33.80
CA LYS A 25 0.82 -9.79 35.09
C LYS A 25 2.32 -9.66 35.30
N GLU A 26 3.09 -10.69 34.95
CA GLU A 26 4.52 -10.80 35.22
C GLU A 26 5.40 -10.04 34.21
N GLU A 27 4.99 -9.99 32.95
CA GLU A 27 5.80 -9.54 31.82
C GLU A 27 5.16 -8.32 31.14
N GLN A 28 5.95 -7.51 30.43
CA GLN A 28 5.43 -6.37 29.67
C GLN A 28 5.03 -6.73 28.24
N ASN A 29 5.70 -7.72 27.64
CA ASN A 29 5.47 -8.11 26.26
C ASN A 29 5.13 -9.59 26.18
N LEU A 30 4.08 -9.92 25.45
CA LEU A 30 3.66 -11.30 25.22
C LEU A 30 3.32 -11.51 23.75
N ILE A 31 3.74 -12.66 23.22
CA ILE A 31 3.35 -13.12 21.89
C ILE A 31 2.42 -14.31 22.07
N LEU A 32 1.22 -14.19 21.50
CA LEU A 32 0.23 -15.24 21.47
C LEU A 32 0.16 -15.81 20.05
N ASN A 33 0.63 -17.05 19.91
CA ASN A 33 0.45 -17.82 18.70
C ASN A 33 -0.88 -18.59 18.77
N ALA A 34 -1.85 -18.20 17.96
CA ALA A 34 -3.12 -18.90 17.87
C ALA A 34 -3.71 -18.74 16.48
N GLU A 35 -4.27 -19.84 15.96
CA GLU A 35 -4.88 -19.88 14.64
C GLU A 35 -6.17 -19.04 14.59
N ALA A 36 -6.52 -18.59 13.38
CA ALA A 36 -7.76 -17.88 13.17
C ALA A 36 -8.97 -18.76 13.49
N GLY A 37 -9.91 -18.24 14.29
CA GLY A 37 -11.06 -19.00 14.77
C GLY A 37 -10.88 -19.64 16.15
N ALA A 38 -9.66 -19.64 16.72
CA ALA A 38 -9.43 -20.13 18.09
C ALA A 38 -10.12 -19.28 19.18
N GLY A 39 -10.56 -18.06 18.84
CA GLY A 39 -11.19 -17.12 19.77
C GLY A 39 -10.27 -16.04 20.32
N LYS A 40 -9.02 -15.92 19.83
CA LYS A 40 -8.02 -14.96 20.33
C LYS A 40 -8.52 -13.51 20.35
N SER A 41 -9.14 -13.06 19.25
CA SER A 41 -9.62 -11.69 19.05
C SER A 41 -10.86 -11.34 19.89
N THR A 42 -11.60 -12.34 20.38
CA THR A 42 -12.87 -12.13 21.10
C THR A 42 -12.79 -12.49 22.58
N ILE A 43 -12.00 -13.50 22.95
CA ILE A 43 -11.97 -14.02 24.33
C ILE A 43 -10.83 -13.39 25.13
N ILE A 44 -9.65 -13.21 24.52
CA ILE A 44 -8.50 -12.65 25.24
C ILE A 44 -8.78 -11.21 25.72
N PRO A 45 -9.31 -10.28 24.90
CA PRO A 45 -9.62 -8.94 25.38
C PRO A 45 -10.64 -8.93 26.52
N LEU A 46 -11.64 -9.81 26.47
CA LEU A 46 -12.64 -9.94 27.53
C LEU A 46 -12.03 -10.47 28.84
N ALA A 47 -11.17 -11.49 28.76
CA ALA A 47 -10.46 -12.02 29.93
C ALA A 47 -9.56 -10.97 30.59
N LEU A 48 -8.97 -10.08 29.79
CA LEU A 48 -8.12 -8.99 30.29
C LEU A 48 -8.86 -7.94 31.12
N LEU A 49 -10.20 -7.88 31.04
CA LEU A 49 -11.00 -7.02 31.94
C LEU A 49 -10.88 -7.46 33.41
N GLU A 50 -10.50 -8.71 33.69
CA GLU A 50 -10.21 -9.14 35.07
C GLU A 50 -8.97 -8.46 35.64
N LEU A 51 -8.03 -8.08 34.77
CA LEU A 51 -6.77 -7.42 35.13
C LEU A 51 -6.88 -5.90 35.06
N PHE A 52 -7.62 -5.41 34.06
CA PHE A 52 -7.70 -4.00 33.68
C PHE A 52 -9.17 -3.58 33.61
N ASN A 53 -9.69 -3.05 34.72
CA ASN A 53 -11.10 -2.66 34.84
C ASN A 53 -11.32 -1.25 35.40
N SER A 54 -10.25 -0.50 35.62
CA SER A 54 -10.36 0.91 36.01
C SER A 54 -10.40 1.80 34.76
N LYS A 55 -11.08 2.96 34.85
CA LYS A 55 -11.20 3.91 33.73
C LYS A 55 -9.84 4.39 33.16
N ARG A 56 -8.75 4.25 33.92
CA ARG A 56 -7.37 4.61 33.51
C ARG A 56 -6.56 3.40 33.00
N GLN A 57 -7.21 2.27 32.72
CA GLN A 57 -6.58 1.03 32.26
C GLN A 57 -7.35 0.44 31.07
N LYS A 58 -7.54 1.25 30.02
CA LYS A 58 -8.17 0.80 28.79
C LYS A 58 -7.32 -0.24 28.06
N ILE A 59 -8.01 -1.10 27.32
CA ILE A 59 -7.47 -2.09 26.40
C ILE A 59 -7.71 -1.56 24.99
N ILE A 60 -6.64 -1.31 24.25
CA ILE A 60 -6.75 -0.99 22.82
C ILE A 60 -6.40 -2.24 22.02
N MET A 61 -7.24 -2.62 21.07
CA MET A 61 -6.95 -3.70 20.13
C MET A 61 -6.93 -3.18 18.71
N LEU A 62 -5.75 -3.22 18.08
CA LEU A 62 -5.55 -2.93 16.68
C LEU A 62 -6.03 -4.11 15.84
N GLU A 63 -6.92 -3.80 14.89
CA GLU A 63 -7.43 -4.71 13.87
C GLU A 63 -7.16 -4.13 12.47
N PRO A 64 -6.49 -4.88 11.57
CA PRO A 64 -6.09 -4.35 10.26
C PRO A 64 -7.29 -3.96 9.39
N ARG A 65 -8.43 -4.64 9.59
CA ARG A 65 -9.59 -4.53 8.71
C ARG A 65 -10.75 -3.87 9.44
N ARG A 66 -11.30 -2.81 8.82
CA ARG A 66 -12.52 -2.11 9.31
C ARG A 66 -13.67 -3.09 9.62
N LEU A 67 -13.82 -4.10 8.77
CA LEU A 67 -14.88 -5.10 8.91
C LEU A 67 -14.66 -6.01 10.12
N ALA A 68 -13.42 -6.45 10.31
CA ALA A 68 -13.03 -7.28 11.45
C ALA A 68 -13.24 -6.49 12.74
N ALA A 69 -12.72 -5.24 12.81
CA ALA A 69 -12.88 -4.37 13.96
C ALA A 69 -14.34 -4.26 14.44
N LYS A 70 -15.27 -4.00 13.50
CA LYS A 70 -16.70 -3.90 13.80
C LYS A 70 -17.30 -5.25 14.22
N SER A 71 -17.00 -6.32 13.48
CA SER A 71 -17.54 -7.65 13.77
C SER A 71 -17.06 -8.19 15.12
N ILE A 72 -15.82 -7.91 15.48
CA ILE A 72 -15.20 -8.37 16.73
C ILE A 72 -15.76 -7.60 17.92
N ALA A 73 -15.88 -6.27 17.82
CA ALA A 73 -16.56 -5.46 18.85
C ALA A 73 -18.02 -5.90 19.06
N GLN A 74 -18.75 -6.17 17.97
CA GLN A 74 -20.10 -6.72 18.03
C GLN A 74 -20.15 -8.09 18.70
N ARG A 75 -19.25 -8.99 18.32
CA ARG A 75 -19.19 -10.33 18.89
C ARG A 75 -18.88 -10.30 20.39
N MET A 76 -17.91 -9.48 20.82
CA MET A 76 -17.58 -9.33 22.24
C MET A 76 -18.76 -8.76 23.04
N SER A 77 -19.45 -7.76 22.51
CA SER A 77 -20.64 -7.18 23.17
C SER A 77 -21.76 -8.20 23.32
N GLN A 78 -22.01 -9.02 22.29
CA GLN A 78 -22.98 -10.12 22.36
C GLN A 78 -22.62 -11.18 23.42
N LEU A 79 -21.33 -11.52 23.56
CA LEU A 79 -20.87 -12.51 24.55
C LEU A 79 -21.13 -12.06 25.99
N ILE A 80 -21.15 -10.76 26.26
CA ILE A 80 -21.43 -10.20 27.59
C ILE A 80 -22.86 -9.68 27.75
N GLY A 81 -23.70 -9.79 26.71
CA GLY A 81 -25.09 -9.34 26.74
C GLY A 81 -25.29 -7.81 26.69
N GLU A 82 -24.35 -7.07 26.10
CA GLU A 82 -24.40 -5.60 25.98
C GLU A 82 -24.52 -5.13 24.52
N GLU A 83 -24.92 -3.86 24.34
CA GLU A 83 -24.80 -3.17 23.06
C GLU A 83 -23.38 -2.62 22.84
N VAL A 84 -22.94 -2.60 21.58
CA VAL A 84 -21.65 -2.00 21.21
C VAL A 84 -21.65 -0.50 21.49
N GLY A 85 -20.58 -0.02 22.11
CA GLY A 85 -20.39 1.37 22.51
C GLY A 85 -20.48 1.57 24.02
N ASN A 86 -20.95 0.57 24.79
CA ASN A 86 -20.87 0.58 26.25
C ASN A 86 -19.48 0.09 26.71
N THR A 87 -19.35 -1.11 27.28
CA THR A 87 -18.06 -1.63 27.78
C THR A 87 -17.07 -1.91 26.63
N ILE A 88 -17.56 -2.39 25.48
CA ILE A 88 -16.79 -2.63 24.26
C ILE A 88 -17.25 -1.67 23.18
N GLY A 89 -16.30 -1.00 22.53
CA GLY A 89 -16.55 -0.10 21.42
C GLY A 89 -15.55 -0.26 20.28
N TYR A 90 -15.74 0.51 19.22
CA TYR A 90 -14.77 0.59 18.12
C TYR A 90 -14.59 2.01 17.60
N ARG A 91 -13.42 2.26 17.03
CA ARG A 91 -13.12 3.46 16.24
C ARG A 91 -12.52 3.06 14.89
N ILE A 92 -13.21 3.43 13.82
CA ILE A 92 -12.72 3.28 12.45
C ILE A 92 -12.82 4.64 11.74
N ARG A 93 -12.16 4.78 10.59
CA ARG A 93 -12.21 6.02 9.82
C ARG A 93 -13.65 6.42 9.49
N PHE A 94 -14.05 7.62 9.92
CA PHE A 94 -15.38 8.22 9.76
C PHE A 94 -16.54 7.50 10.50
N GLU A 95 -16.26 6.61 11.45
CA GLU A 95 -17.30 5.95 12.25
C GLU A 95 -16.75 5.56 13.64
N THR A 96 -17.38 6.08 14.69
CA THR A 96 -17.00 5.84 16.08
C THR A 96 -18.22 5.36 16.88
N ARG A 97 -18.04 4.30 17.68
CA ARG A 97 -19.05 3.75 18.60
C ARG A 97 -18.38 3.43 19.93
N ILE A 98 -18.24 4.43 20.78
CA ILE A 98 -17.66 4.35 22.13
C ILE A 98 -18.46 5.25 23.09
N SER A 99 -18.24 5.09 24.38
CA SER A 99 -18.73 5.97 25.45
C SER A 99 -17.67 6.14 26.54
N GLU A 100 -17.97 6.93 27.57
CA GLU A 100 -17.09 7.07 28.76
C GLU A 100 -16.92 5.77 29.55
N ASN A 101 -17.80 4.79 29.34
CA ASN A 101 -17.73 3.48 29.99
C ASN A 101 -16.85 2.49 29.23
N THR A 102 -16.48 2.79 27.98
CA THR A 102 -15.73 1.87 27.13
C THR A 102 -14.36 1.56 27.73
N GLN A 103 -14.12 0.27 27.94
CA GLN A 103 -12.86 -0.29 28.44
C GLN A 103 -12.06 -0.98 27.33
N ILE A 104 -12.74 -1.60 26.37
CA ILE A 104 -12.11 -2.21 25.19
C ILE A 104 -12.44 -1.37 23.96
N GLU A 105 -11.41 -0.81 23.33
CA GLU A 105 -11.53 -0.06 22.09
C GLU A 105 -10.89 -0.86 20.95
N VAL A 106 -11.72 -1.38 20.05
CA VAL A 106 -11.23 -2.03 18.82
C VAL A 106 -11.02 -0.95 17.76
N VAL A 107 -9.78 -0.75 17.35
CA VAL A 107 -9.39 0.35 16.47
C VAL A 107 -8.72 -0.16 15.21
N THR A 108 -8.90 0.54 14.10
CA THR A 108 -8.09 0.27 12.91
C THR A 108 -6.73 0.94 13.01
N GLU A 109 -5.77 0.44 12.26
CA GLU A 109 -4.36 0.80 12.33
C GLU A 109 -4.11 2.32 12.23
N GLY A 110 -4.69 2.98 11.22
CA GLY A 110 -4.57 4.43 11.08
C GLY A 110 -5.21 5.23 12.23
N ILE A 111 -6.21 4.68 12.94
CA ILE A 111 -6.79 5.31 14.12
C ILE A 111 -5.86 5.19 15.32
N LEU A 112 -5.20 4.04 15.52
CA LEU A 112 -4.22 3.90 16.59
C LEU A 112 -3.06 4.89 16.42
N ASN A 113 -2.54 5.06 15.20
CA ASN A 113 -1.50 6.06 14.94
C ASN A 113 -1.95 7.47 15.32
N LYS A 114 -3.17 7.88 14.95
CA LYS A 114 -3.76 9.18 15.35
C LYS A 114 -3.97 9.32 16.85
N MET A 115 -4.31 8.23 17.54
CA MET A 115 -4.40 8.24 19.00
C MET A 115 -3.02 8.48 19.64
N MET A 116 -1.97 7.81 19.14
CA MET A 116 -0.59 8.03 19.57
C MET A 116 -0.04 9.40 19.15
N ASP A 117 -0.57 10.04 18.10
CA ASP A 117 -0.26 11.43 17.77
C ASP A 117 -0.79 12.39 18.84
N SER A 118 -2.02 12.16 19.27
CA SER A 118 -2.73 13.04 20.21
C SER A 118 -2.29 12.82 21.65
N ASP A 119 -2.00 11.56 22.00
CA ASP A 119 -1.49 11.14 23.31
C ASP A 119 -0.32 10.17 23.12
N PRO A 120 0.92 10.68 22.91
CA PRO A 120 2.11 9.84 22.70
C PRO A 120 2.43 8.88 23.85
N GLU A 121 1.96 9.20 25.06
CA GLU A 121 2.14 8.35 26.24
C GLU A 121 1.01 7.34 26.41
N LEU A 122 -0.09 7.43 25.66
CA LEU A 122 -1.26 6.56 25.83
C LEU A 122 -1.69 6.44 27.32
N LYS A 123 -1.84 7.57 28.01
CA LYS A 123 -1.89 7.69 29.49
C LYS A 123 -2.96 6.81 30.15
N GLU A 124 -4.10 6.63 29.51
CA GLU A 124 -5.22 5.83 30.03
C GLU A 124 -5.19 4.37 29.58
N VAL A 125 -4.15 3.95 28.85
CA VAL A 125 -4.06 2.61 28.25
C VAL A 125 -3.13 1.76 29.10
N ALA A 126 -3.61 0.57 29.46
CA ALA A 126 -2.82 -0.44 30.17
C ALA A 126 -2.13 -1.40 29.19
N ILE A 127 -2.81 -1.74 28.09
CA ILE A 127 -2.31 -2.71 27.12
C ILE A 127 -2.75 -2.36 25.69
N VAL A 128 -1.83 -2.53 24.75
CA VAL A 128 -2.10 -2.50 23.31
C VAL A 128 -1.99 -3.92 22.75
N ILE A 129 -3.05 -4.37 22.12
CA ILE A 129 -3.15 -5.67 21.45
C ILE A 129 -3.00 -5.45 19.94
N PHE A 130 -2.04 -6.13 19.32
CA PHE A 130 -1.87 -6.17 17.87
C PHE A 130 -2.43 -7.49 17.36
N ASP A 131 -3.67 -7.48 16.86
CA ASP A 131 -4.27 -8.68 16.28
C ASP A 131 -3.92 -8.85 14.81
N GLU A 132 -3.95 -10.10 14.34
CA GLU A 132 -3.64 -10.51 12.98
C GLU A 132 -2.28 -9.94 12.49
N PHE A 133 -1.30 -9.82 13.39
CA PHE A 133 -0.02 -9.13 13.12
C PHE A 133 0.83 -9.77 12.00
N HIS A 134 0.48 -10.98 11.57
CA HIS A 134 1.03 -11.64 10.39
C HIS A 134 0.60 -11.02 9.06
N GLU A 135 -0.39 -10.12 9.02
CA GLU A 135 -0.69 -9.33 7.80
C GLU A 135 0.44 -8.36 7.45
N ARG A 136 1.32 -8.00 8.41
CA ARG A 136 2.50 -7.14 8.21
C ARG A 136 2.19 -5.86 7.41
N SER A 137 1.08 -5.22 7.75
CA SER A 137 0.72 -3.91 7.20
C SER A 137 1.70 -2.84 7.66
N ILE A 138 1.83 -1.79 6.87
CA ILE A 138 2.71 -0.66 7.25
C ILE A 138 2.24 -0.03 8.56
N HIS A 139 0.94 0.15 8.75
CA HIS A 139 0.43 0.83 9.94
C HIS A 139 0.55 -0.02 11.21
N ALA A 140 0.39 -1.36 11.14
CA ALA A 140 0.61 -2.22 12.31
C ALA A 140 2.09 -2.24 12.72
N ASP A 141 3.01 -2.36 11.75
CA ASP A 141 4.45 -2.33 12.01
C ASP A 141 4.86 -0.99 12.65
N VAL A 142 4.36 0.14 12.13
CA VAL A 142 4.61 1.48 12.67
C VAL A 142 4.01 1.64 14.07
N ALA A 143 2.77 1.20 14.27
CA ALA A 143 2.12 1.28 15.56
C ALA A 143 2.89 0.48 16.63
N LEU A 144 3.42 -0.69 16.29
CA LEU A 144 4.25 -1.48 17.19
C LEU A 144 5.58 -0.76 17.49
N ALA A 145 6.23 -0.20 16.48
CA ALA A 145 7.46 0.56 16.63
C ALA A 145 7.29 1.75 17.59
N LEU A 146 6.21 2.51 17.42
CA LEU A 146 5.87 3.66 18.26
C LEU A 146 5.48 3.24 19.67
N ALA A 147 4.63 2.23 19.83
CA ALA A 147 4.24 1.73 21.15
C ALA A 147 5.44 1.19 21.93
N ARG A 148 6.37 0.51 21.25
CA ARG A 148 7.62 0.03 21.85
C ARG A 148 8.54 1.19 22.25
N TYR A 149 8.64 2.23 21.41
CA TYR A 149 9.39 3.44 21.74
C TYR A 149 8.82 4.14 22.99
N THR A 150 7.51 4.34 23.05
CA THR A 150 6.82 4.89 24.24
C THR A 150 7.10 4.02 25.47
N GLN A 151 7.01 2.70 25.33
CA GLN A 151 7.28 1.76 26.43
C GLN A 151 8.71 1.87 26.98
N GLN A 152 9.70 2.09 26.10
CA GLN A 152 11.11 2.18 26.49
C GLN A 152 11.49 3.52 27.12
N ASN A 153 10.81 4.61 26.76
CA ASN A 153 11.22 5.98 27.13
C ASN A 153 10.35 6.62 28.21
N SER A 154 9.03 6.36 28.22
CA SER A 154 8.09 7.07 29.10
C SER A 154 7.10 6.17 29.84
N ARG A 155 6.74 5.01 29.28
CA ARG A 155 5.72 4.11 29.86
C ARG A 155 6.23 2.66 30.00
N PRO A 156 7.21 2.39 30.88
CA PRO A 156 7.70 1.03 31.11
C PRO A 156 6.62 0.07 31.65
N ASP A 157 5.48 0.60 32.13
CA ASP A 157 4.30 -0.11 32.58
C ASP A 157 3.33 -0.52 31.45
N LEU A 158 3.39 0.13 30.27
CA LEU A 158 2.53 -0.18 29.14
C LEU A 158 2.79 -1.60 28.67
N LYS A 159 1.74 -2.42 28.53
CA LYS A 159 1.86 -3.80 28.06
C LYS A 159 1.61 -3.91 26.56
N LEU A 160 2.32 -4.81 25.89
CA LEU A 160 2.12 -5.11 24.47
C LEU A 160 1.81 -6.60 24.30
N LEU A 161 0.70 -6.89 23.62
CA LEU A 161 0.30 -8.25 23.28
C LEU A 161 0.20 -8.39 21.77
N ILE A 162 0.98 -9.30 21.19
CA ILE A 162 0.97 -9.56 19.75
C ILE A 162 0.30 -10.89 19.51
N MET A 163 -0.82 -10.86 18.79
CA MET A 163 -1.53 -12.05 18.37
C MET A 163 -1.22 -12.34 16.89
N SER A 164 -0.72 -13.54 16.63
CA SER A 164 -0.33 -13.95 15.28
C SER A 164 -0.54 -15.44 15.09
N ALA A 165 -0.77 -15.86 13.84
CA ALA A 165 -0.96 -17.28 13.51
C ALA A 165 0.29 -17.92 12.88
N THR A 166 1.11 -17.16 12.16
CA THR A 166 2.15 -17.73 11.27
C THR A 166 3.47 -16.96 11.22
N LEU A 167 3.60 -15.89 12.00
CA LEU A 167 4.76 -15.00 11.89
C LEU A 167 6.01 -15.62 12.54
N ASN A 168 7.21 -15.27 12.03
CA ASN A 168 8.50 -15.71 12.57
C ASN A 168 8.65 -15.29 14.05
N GLN A 169 8.29 -16.22 14.93
CA GLN A 169 8.20 -16.00 16.38
C GLN A 169 9.55 -15.72 17.01
N GLN A 170 10.64 -16.28 16.47
CA GLN A 170 11.97 -16.16 17.08
C GLN A 170 12.49 -14.73 16.99
N LEU A 171 12.37 -14.10 15.80
CA LEU A 171 12.78 -12.70 15.63
C LEU A 171 11.96 -11.79 16.56
N LEU A 172 10.62 -11.89 16.51
CA LEU A 172 9.75 -11.08 17.37
C LEU A 172 10.02 -11.28 18.86
N ALA A 173 10.14 -12.54 19.30
CA ALA A 173 10.35 -12.86 20.71
C ALA A 173 11.68 -12.30 21.22
N THR A 174 12.72 -12.37 20.40
CA THR A 174 14.05 -11.84 20.72
C THR A 174 14.01 -10.32 20.86
N GLU A 175 13.50 -9.65 19.84
CA GLU A 175 13.49 -8.18 19.77
C GLU A 175 12.59 -7.53 20.84
N LEU A 176 11.43 -8.11 21.07
CA LEU A 176 10.50 -7.61 22.09
C LEU A 176 10.81 -8.13 23.48
N LYS A 177 11.76 -9.05 23.63
CA LYS A 177 12.03 -9.79 24.88
C LYS A 177 10.72 -10.39 25.42
N ALA A 178 9.95 -11.01 24.55
CA ALA A 178 8.60 -11.49 24.83
C ALA A 178 8.57 -13.02 24.89
N LYS A 179 7.78 -13.57 25.82
CA LYS A 179 7.47 -15.00 25.83
C LYS A 179 6.45 -15.32 24.73
N VAL A 180 6.52 -16.55 24.23
CA VAL A 180 5.56 -17.07 23.25
C VAL A 180 4.67 -18.10 23.94
N ILE A 181 3.35 -17.87 23.93
CA ILE A 181 2.35 -18.87 24.31
C ILE A 181 1.65 -19.34 23.05
N ALA A 182 1.52 -20.65 22.87
CA ALA A 182 0.88 -21.23 21.71
C ALA A 182 -0.42 -21.94 22.10
N SER A 183 -1.53 -21.55 21.48
CA SER A 183 -2.77 -22.32 21.52
C SER A 183 -2.70 -23.40 20.45
N LYS A 184 -2.69 -24.67 20.88
CA LYS A 184 -2.86 -25.80 19.96
C LYS A 184 -4.33 -25.82 19.53
N GLY A 185 -4.62 -25.28 18.34
CA GLY A 185 -5.97 -25.24 17.79
C GLY A 185 -6.59 -26.64 17.67
N ARG A 186 -7.92 -26.70 17.57
CA ARG A 186 -8.67 -27.89 17.14
C ARG A 186 -8.88 -27.82 15.63
N GLN A 187 -7.81 -27.86 14.84
CA GLN A 187 -7.93 -27.98 13.38
C GLN A 187 -8.13 -29.44 13.00
N TYR A 188 -9.14 -29.67 12.17
CA TYR A 188 -9.33 -30.96 11.52
C TYR A 188 -8.35 -31.08 10.34
N PRO A 189 -7.92 -32.30 10.00
CA PRO A 189 -7.01 -32.50 8.87
C PRO A 189 -7.63 -31.99 7.57
N VAL A 190 -6.80 -31.38 6.72
CA VAL A 190 -7.15 -30.93 5.38
C VAL A 190 -6.35 -31.74 4.37
N ASP A 191 -7.04 -32.48 3.51
CA ASP A 191 -6.44 -33.20 2.39
C ASP A 191 -6.01 -32.21 1.29
N ILE A 192 -4.76 -32.27 0.84
CA ILE A 192 -4.19 -31.34 -0.13
C ILE A 192 -4.03 -32.04 -1.47
N GLU A 193 -4.75 -31.58 -2.50
CA GLU A 193 -4.60 -32.04 -3.89
C GLU A 193 -3.95 -30.92 -4.72
N TYR A 194 -2.77 -31.20 -5.29
CA TYR A 194 -2.11 -30.32 -6.25
C TYR A 194 -2.69 -30.55 -7.65
N ALA A 195 -3.53 -29.62 -8.11
CA ALA A 195 -4.20 -29.68 -9.40
C ALA A 195 -3.34 -29.15 -10.57
N GLY A 196 -2.24 -28.41 -10.29
CA GLY A 196 -1.25 -27.96 -11.28
C GLY A 196 -1.76 -27.04 -12.39
N ASN A 197 -0.84 -26.59 -13.26
CA ASN A 197 -1.12 -26.06 -14.61
C ASN A 197 -2.01 -24.80 -14.73
N LEU A 198 -1.98 -23.90 -13.75
CA LEU A 198 -2.73 -22.65 -13.86
C LEU A 198 -2.03 -21.64 -14.78
N ASP A 199 -2.54 -21.51 -16.02
CA ASP A 199 -2.24 -20.34 -16.85
C ASP A 199 -3.02 -19.13 -16.33
N GLN A 200 -2.31 -18.07 -15.95
CA GLN A 200 -2.91 -16.82 -15.48
C GLN A 200 -3.88 -16.21 -16.50
N ARG A 201 -3.67 -16.43 -17.80
CA ARG A 201 -4.54 -15.95 -18.88
C ARG A 201 -5.90 -16.66 -18.90
N LEU A 202 -5.96 -17.89 -18.41
CA LEU A 202 -7.15 -18.75 -18.38
C LEU A 202 -7.65 -18.99 -16.95
N ILE A 203 -7.27 -18.12 -16.01
CA ILE A 203 -7.57 -18.29 -14.59
C ILE A 203 -9.06 -18.48 -14.33
N ALA A 204 -9.93 -17.78 -15.07
CA ALA A 204 -11.37 -17.85 -14.87
C ALA A 204 -11.94 -19.19 -15.35
N GLU A 205 -11.53 -19.63 -16.54
CA GLU A 205 -11.94 -20.89 -17.16
C GLU A 205 -11.49 -22.09 -16.33
N LEU A 206 -10.18 -22.16 -16.03
CA LEU A 206 -9.59 -23.26 -15.27
C LEU A 206 -10.16 -23.33 -13.84
N THR A 207 -10.36 -22.19 -13.18
CA THR A 207 -10.98 -22.17 -11.85
C THR A 207 -12.43 -22.64 -11.90
N ALA A 208 -13.20 -22.21 -12.91
CA ALA A 208 -14.59 -22.64 -13.05
C ALA A 208 -14.69 -24.15 -13.32
N GLU A 209 -13.77 -24.74 -14.07
CA GLU A 209 -13.68 -26.20 -14.26
C GLU A 209 -13.34 -26.92 -12.95
N GLN A 210 -12.35 -26.42 -12.21
CA GLN A 210 -11.98 -26.99 -10.92
C GLN A 210 -13.13 -26.90 -9.90
N VAL A 211 -13.90 -25.81 -9.89
CA VAL A 211 -15.11 -25.69 -9.07
C VAL A 211 -16.16 -26.73 -9.45
N LYS A 212 -16.37 -27.01 -10.74
CA LYS A 212 -17.30 -28.05 -11.20
C LYS A 212 -16.86 -29.44 -10.78
N LYS A 213 -15.55 -29.73 -10.85
CA LYS A 213 -14.96 -30.98 -10.36
C LYS A 213 -15.23 -31.16 -8.86
N ALA A 214 -14.86 -30.18 -8.04
CA ALA A 214 -15.09 -30.20 -6.59
C ALA A 214 -16.58 -30.27 -6.20
N LEU A 215 -17.49 -29.65 -6.99
CA LEU A 215 -18.93 -29.79 -6.77
C LEU A 215 -19.43 -31.23 -6.97
N LYS A 216 -18.82 -31.97 -7.89
CA LYS A 216 -19.17 -33.37 -8.19
C LYS A 216 -18.55 -34.32 -7.17
N ASP A 217 -17.28 -34.11 -6.83
CA ASP A 217 -16.47 -35.07 -6.10
C ASP A 217 -16.62 -34.90 -4.58
N ASP A 218 -16.88 -33.68 -4.09
CA ASP A 218 -16.90 -33.36 -2.66
C ASP A 218 -18.27 -32.86 -2.18
N LYS A 219 -18.45 -32.88 -0.85
CA LYS A 219 -19.63 -32.33 -0.14
C LYS A 219 -19.27 -31.08 0.66
N GLY A 220 -20.28 -30.26 0.97
CA GLY A 220 -20.13 -29.04 1.76
C GLY A 220 -19.79 -27.81 0.92
N ASP A 221 -19.78 -26.63 1.55
CA ASP A 221 -19.59 -25.38 0.82
C ASP A 221 -18.15 -25.23 0.31
N ILE A 222 -18.02 -24.56 -0.82
CA ILE A 222 -16.75 -24.34 -1.51
C ILE A 222 -16.33 -22.89 -1.32
N LEU A 223 -15.09 -22.66 -0.88
CA LEU A 223 -14.43 -21.36 -0.89
C LEU A 223 -13.37 -21.34 -1.98
N VAL A 224 -13.40 -20.32 -2.84
CA VAL A 224 -12.46 -20.17 -3.95
C VAL A 224 -11.68 -18.88 -3.76
N PHE A 225 -10.35 -18.98 -3.68
CA PHE A 225 -9.47 -17.81 -3.62
C PHE A 225 -9.04 -17.38 -5.03
N LEU A 226 -9.33 -16.14 -5.37
CA LEU A 226 -9.03 -15.49 -6.64
C LEU A 226 -8.27 -14.18 -6.41
N PRO A 227 -7.41 -13.75 -7.36
CA PRO A 227 -6.53 -12.59 -7.14
C PRO A 227 -7.28 -11.26 -7.08
N GLY A 228 -8.47 -11.14 -7.70
CA GLY A 228 -9.20 -9.87 -7.73
C GLY A 228 -10.65 -9.96 -8.20
N GLN A 229 -11.30 -8.79 -8.20
CA GLN A 229 -12.73 -8.65 -8.56
C GLN A 229 -13.01 -9.09 -10.01
N GLY A 230 -12.11 -8.77 -10.95
CA GLY A 230 -12.31 -9.12 -12.37
C GLY A 230 -12.43 -10.63 -12.56
N GLU A 231 -11.52 -11.37 -11.94
CA GLU A 231 -11.48 -12.82 -11.98
C GLU A 231 -12.69 -13.44 -11.24
N ILE A 232 -13.09 -12.90 -10.08
CA ILE A 232 -14.29 -13.32 -9.35
C ILE A 232 -15.55 -13.22 -10.21
N LEU A 233 -15.74 -12.10 -10.92
CA LEU A 233 -16.91 -11.89 -11.76
C LEU A 233 -16.88 -12.80 -12.99
N ALA A 234 -15.72 -12.99 -13.61
CA ALA A 234 -15.58 -13.90 -14.75
C ALA A 234 -15.91 -15.35 -14.37
N VAL A 235 -15.36 -15.86 -13.26
CA VAL A 235 -15.68 -17.20 -12.73
C VAL A 235 -17.17 -17.31 -12.38
N GLN A 236 -17.74 -16.29 -11.72
CA GLN A 236 -19.17 -16.24 -11.40
C GLN A 236 -20.04 -16.40 -12.66
N ASP A 237 -19.73 -15.68 -13.72
CA ASP A 237 -20.49 -15.71 -14.96
C ASP A 237 -20.38 -17.08 -15.66
N LEU A 238 -19.20 -17.69 -15.68
CA LEU A 238 -18.99 -19.03 -16.22
C LEU A 238 -19.77 -20.10 -15.45
N LEU A 239 -19.77 -20.04 -14.12
CA LEU A 239 -20.50 -20.97 -13.27
C LEU A 239 -22.02 -20.81 -13.42
N ARG A 240 -22.51 -19.58 -13.52
CA ARG A 240 -23.94 -19.30 -13.81
C ARG A 240 -24.38 -19.84 -15.16
N LYS A 241 -23.59 -19.59 -16.22
CA LYS A 241 -23.85 -20.14 -17.57
C LYS A 241 -23.90 -21.67 -17.57
N SER A 242 -23.08 -22.29 -16.72
CA SER A 242 -23.02 -23.74 -16.56
C SER A 242 -24.14 -24.32 -15.68
N LYS A 243 -25.02 -23.49 -15.12
CA LYS A 243 -26.18 -23.88 -14.27
C LYS A 243 -25.81 -24.86 -13.15
N VAL A 244 -24.72 -24.59 -12.45
CA VAL A 244 -24.29 -25.42 -11.31
C VAL A 244 -25.35 -25.47 -10.21
N LYS A 245 -25.50 -26.61 -9.53
CA LYS A 245 -26.48 -26.82 -8.46
C LYS A 245 -25.98 -26.28 -7.10
N ALA A 246 -25.58 -25.02 -7.05
CA ALA A 246 -25.13 -24.32 -5.84
C ALA A 246 -25.33 -22.81 -5.98
N GLU A 247 -25.50 -22.13 -4.85
CA GLU A 247 -25.67 -20.67 -4.81
C GLU A 247 -24.29 -19.98 -4.83
N ILE A 248 -24.09 -19.00 -5.72
CA ILE A 248 -22.80 -18.37 -5.96
C ILE A 248 -22.74 -16.98 -5.30
N TYR A 249 -21.82 -16.81 -4.35
CA TYR A 249 -21.63 -15.59 -3.58
C TYR A 249 -20.24 -14.99 -3.85
N PRO A 250 -20.15 -13.79 -4.45
CA PRO A 250 -18.88 -13.08 -4.52
C PRO A 250 -18.55 -12.47 -3.14
N LEU A 251 -17.27 -12.40 -2.80
CA LEU A 251 -16.77 -11.81 -1.56
C LEU A 251 -15.47 -11.01 -1.79
N PHE A 252 -15.60 -9.70 -1.94
CA PHE A 252 -14.47 -8.76 -2.06
C PHE A 252 -14.80 -7.43 -1.38
N GLY A 253 -13.77 -6.66 -1.01
CA GLY A 253 -13.90 -5.50 -0.12
C GLY A 253 -14.90 -4.43 -0.56
N GLN A 254 -15.10 -4.24 -1.87
CA GLN A 254 -16.01 -3.21 -2.42
C GLN A 254 -17.50 -3.58 -2.33
N LEU A 255 -17.85 -4.82 -1.99
CA LEU A 255 -19.25 -5.27 -1.91
C LEU A 255 -20.06 -4.55 -0.83
N ALA A 256 -21.38 -4.58 -1.00
CA ALA A 256 -22.32 -4.15 0.04
C ALA A 256 -22.11 -4.94 1.31
N TRP A 257 -22.24 -4.30 2.49
CA TRP A 257 -22.24 -5.01 3.77
C TRP A 257 -23.21 -6.19 3.79
N HIS A 258 -24.47 -6.02 3.39
CA HIS A 258 -25.45 -7.11 3.35
C HIS A 258 -25.05 -8.26 2.41
N LYS A 259 -24.32 -7.98 1.32
CA LYS A 259 -23.84 -9.03 0.39
C LYS A 259 -22.64 -9.77 0.96
N GLN A 260 -21.71 -9.06 1.60
CA GLN A 260 -20.60 -9.68 2.31
C GLN A 260 -21.13 -10.57 3.44
N TRP A 261 -22.07 -10.06 4.22
CA TRP A 261 -22.73 -10.81 5.29
C TRP A 261 -23.40 -12.09 4.79
N ALA A 262 -24.12 -12.02 3.66
CA ALA A 262 -24.74 -13.20 3.05
C ALA A 262 -23.73 -14.25 2.57
N ALA A 263 -22.52 -13.85 2.17
CA ALA A 263 -21.46 -14.80 1.79
C ALA A 263 -20.90 -15.54 3.02
N ILE A 264 -20.78 -14.82 4.15
CA ILE A 264 -20.21 -15.32 5.41
C ILE A 264 -21.15 -16.29 6.12
N GLN A 265 -22.43 -15.92 6.23
CA GLN A 265 -23.43 -16.69 6.97
C GLN A 265 -23.88 -17.96 6.22
N PRO A 266 -24.28 -19.03 6.92
CA PRO A 266 -24.90 -20.20 6.30
C PRO A 266 -26.08 -19.81 5.41
N HIS A 267 -26.34 -20.59 4.36
CA HIS A 267 -27.52 -20.35 3.53
C HIS A 267 -28.79 -20.62 4.36
N PRO A 268 -29.80 -19.71 4.41
CA PRO A 268 -30.97 -19.86 5.27
C PRO A 268 -31.77 -21.16 5.04
N GLN A 269 -31.77 -21.65 3.80
CA GLN A 269 -32.43 -22.91 3.41
C GLN A 269 -31.48 -24.12 3.37
N GLY A 270 -30.25 -24.01 3.88
CA GLY A 270 -29.25 -25.10 3.88
C GLY A 270 -28.72 -25.50 2.50
N LYS A 271 -28.92 -24.67 1.46
CA LYS A 271 -28.37 -24.93 0.12
C LYS A 271 -26.84 -24.80 0.13
N ARG A 272 -26.19 -25.61 -0.69
CA ARG A 272 -24.74 -25.55 -0.91
C ARG A 272 -24.33 -24.21 -1.53
N LYS A 273 -23.28 -23.61 -0.99
CA LYS A 273 -22.71 -22.34 -1.45
C LYS A 273 -21.36 -22.53 -2.15
N ILE A 274 -21.11 -21.64 -3.10
CA ILE A 274 -19.77 -21.35 -3.64
C ILE A 274 -19.46 -19.89 -3.31
N VAL A 275 -18.45 -19.67 -2.47
CA VAL A 275 -17.96 -18.34 -2.14
C VAL A 275 -16.71 -18.05 -2.97
N LEU A 276 -16.79 -17.04 -3.84
CA LEU A 276 -15.67 -16.59 -4.69
C LEU A 276 -15.03 -15.36 -4.03
N ALA A 277 -13.84 -15.49 -3.46
CA ALA A 277 -13.26 -14.51 -2.57
C ALA A 277 -11.84 -14.07 -2.97
N THR A 278 -11.46 -12.85 -2.57
CA THR A 278 -10.04 -12.46 -2.50
C THR A 278 -9.44 -12.88 -1.15
N SER A 279 -8.23 -12.39 -0.83
CA SER A 279 -7.61 -12.51 0.51
C SER A 279 -8.47 -11.93 1.66
N ILE A 280 -9.62 -11.30 1.36
CA ILE A 280 -10.59 -10.90 2.39
C ILE A 280 -11.06 -12.10 3.22
N ALA A 281 -11.16 -13.29 2.64
CA ALA A 281 -11.58 -14.51 3.34
C ALA A 281 -10.42 -15.26 4.03
N GLU A 282 -9.18 -14.79 3.87
CA GLU A 282 -7.97 -15.50 4.28
C GLU A 282 -7.68 -15.39 5.78
N THR A 283 -7.98 -14.24 6.37
CA THR A 283 -7.69 -13.82 7.76
C THR A 283 -8.93 -13.10 8.32
N SER A 284 -9.17 -13.12 9.63
CA SER A 284 -10.30 -12.48 10.34
C SER A 284 -11.77 -12.94 10.10
N LEU A 285 -12.16 -13.42 8.90
CA LEU A 285 -13.57 -13.75 8.59
C LEU A 285 -13.87 -15.24 8.66
N THR A 286 -14.68 -15.69 9.62
CA THR A 286 -15.13 -17.09 9.68
C THR A 286 -16.34 -17.29 8.79
N ILE A 287 -16.14 -17.89 7.62
CA ILE A 287 -17.22 -18.34 6.75
C ILE A 287 -17.65 -19.72 7.25
N GLU A 288 -18.88 -19.83 7.73
CA GLU A 288 -19.41 -21.09 8.23
C GLU A 288 -19.77 -22.04 7.06
N GLY A 289 -19.59 -23.34 7.28
CA GLY A 289 -19.99 -24.39 6.33
C GLY A 289 -18.96 -24.78 5.27
N ILE A 290 -17.82 -24.08 5.18
CA ILE A 290 -16.74 -24.40 4.23
C ILE A 290 -16.11 -25.75 4.58
N LYS A 291 -16.06 -26.65 3.58
CA LYS A 291 -15.35 -27.94 3.65
C LYS A 291 -14.36 -28.14 2.52
N VAL A 292 -14.49 -27.36 1.45
CA VAL A 292 -13.62 -27.43 0.29
C VAL A 292 -13.05 -26.05 0.01
N VAL A 293 -11.75 -25.98 -0.18
CA VAL A 293 -11.04 -24.79 -0.65
C VAL A 293 -10.48 -25.07 -2.04
N ILE A 294 -10.58 -24.09 -2.93
CA ILE A 294 -9.86 -24.05 -4.20
C ILE A 294 -9.02 -22.79 -4.19
N ASP A 295 -7.71 -22.94 -4.31
CA ASP A 295 -6.78 -21.83 -4.23
C ASP A 295 -6.05 -21.68 -5.57
N THR A 296 -6.14 -20.50 -6.19
CA THR A 296 -5.36 -20.21 -7.39
C THR A 296 -3.89 -19.94 -7.10
N GLY A 297 -3.51 -19.78 -5.82
CA GLY A 297 -2.11 -19.54 -5.43
C GLY A 297 -1.62 -18.13 -5.75
N LEU A 298 -2.54 -17.21 -6.06
CA LEU A 298 -2.26 -15.85 -6.51
C LEU A 298 -2.97 -14.82 -5.63
N LYS A 299 -2.40 -13.62 -5.56
CA LYS A 299 -2.97 -12.41 -4.97
C LYS A 299 -2.59 -11.18 -5.78
N LYS A 300 -3.35 -10.09 -5.66
CA LYS A 300 -2.98 -8.77 -6.18
C LYS A 300 -2.55 -7.87 -5.03
N ASN A 301 -1.34 -7.32 -5.14
CA ASN A 301 -0.84 -6.32 -4.20
C ASN A 301 -0.58 -4.99 -4.91
N SER A 302 -0.77 -3.89 -4.19
CA SER A 302 -0.34 -2.57 -4.64
C SER A 302 1.15 -2.42 -4.41
N ILE A 303 1.89 -2.03 -5.44
CA ILE A 303 3.33 -1.79 -5.37
C ILE A 303 3.58 -0.37 -5.83
N PHE A 304 4.15 0.42 -4.92
CA PHE A 304 4.64 1.75 -5.16
C PHE A 304 6.01 1.71 -5.83
N ASP A 305 6.12 2.45 -6.94
CA ASP A 305 7.34 2.66 -7.68
C ASP A 305 7.82 4.13 -7.51
N PRO A 306 8.95 4.37 -6.84
CA PRO A 306 9.52 5.71 -6.66
C PRO A 306 9.83 6.44 -7.96
N ASN A 307 10.19 5.72 -9.02
CA ASN A 307 10.61 6.33 -10.29
C ASN A 307 9.42 6.94 -11.03
N THR A 308 8.27 6.28 -10.96
CA THR A 308 7.05 6.74 -11.63
C THR A 308 6.11 7.49 -10.70
N ALA A 309 6.38 7.53 -9.39
CA ALA A 309 5.53 8.12 -8.36
C ALA A 309 4.11 7.52 -8.31
N LEU A 310 3.96 6.25 -8.72
CA LEU A 310 2.68 5.59 -8.95
C LEU A 310 2.58 4.24 -8.25
N ASN A 311 1.35 3.91 -7.86
CA ASN A 311 0.98 2.59 -7.38
C ASN A 311 0.50 1.74 -8.55
N SER A 312 1.04 0.53 -8.69
CA SER A 312 0.59 -0.47 -9.66
C SER A 312 0.05 -1.70 -8.95
N LEU A 313 -1.03 -2.29 -9.46
CA LEU A 313 -1.52 -3.57 -8.96
C LEU A 313 -0.80 -4.71 -9.69
N LYS A 314 0.06 -5.43 -8.99
CA LYS A 314 0.74 -6.61 -9.53
C LYS A 314 0.13 -7.89 -8.99
N THR A 315 -0.16 -8.83 -9.88
CA THR A 315 -0.52 -10.20 -9.51
C THR A 315 0.75 -10.96 -9.19
N GLN A 316 0.81 -11.61 -8.03
CA GLN A 316 1.96 -12.39 -7.60
C GLN A 316 1.53 -13.68 -6.90
N ALA A 317 2.47 -14.62 -6.81
CA ALA A 317 2.31 -15.84 -6.04
C ALA A 317 2.13 -15.51 -4.54
N ILE A 318 1.32 -16.32 -3.86
CA ILE A 318 1.24 -16.31 -2.40
C ILE A 318 2.42 -17.05 -1.77
N SER A 319 2.72 -16.75 -0.52
CA SER A 319 3.69 -17.48 0.30
C SER A 319 3.13 -18.81 0.82
N GLN A 320 4.00 -19.65 1.38
CA GLN A 320 3.62 -20.95 1.94
C GLN A 320 2.68 -20.81 3.15
N ASP A 321 2.91 -19.81 4.01
CA ASP A 321 2.04 -19.54 5.15
C ASP A 321 0.64 -19.07 4.72
N GLU A 322 0.54 -18.22 3.69
CA GLU A 322 -0.73 -17.86 3.05
C GLU A 322 -1.48 -19.08 2.52
N ALA A 323 -0.79 -19.94 1.76
CA ALA A 323 -1.37 -21.17 1.23
C ALA A 323 -1.85 -22.12 2.34
N THR A 324 -1.17 -22.14 3.47
CA THR A 324 -1.53 -22.95 4.65
C THR A 324 -2.76 -22.36 5.33
N GLN A 325 -2.82 -21.04 5.54
CA GLN A 325 -3.99 -20.38 6.11
C GLN A 325 -5.24 -20.52 5.23
N ARG A 326 -5.08 -20.39 3.91
CA ARG A 326 -6.17 -20.60 2.94
C ARG A 326 -6.69 -22.03 2.99
N ALA A 327 -5.80 -23.03 2.98
CA ALA A 327 -6.18 -24.43 3.11
C ALA A 327 -6.90 -24.71 4.44
N GLY A 328 -6.41 -24.15 5.55
CA GLY A 328 -7.00 -24.29 6.89
C GLY A 328 -8.45 -23.81 6.99
N ARG A 329 -8.95 -23.02 6.01
CA ARG A 329 -10.37 -22.63 5.93
C ARG A 329 -11.30 -23.83 5.72
N ALA A 330 -10.82 -24.91 5.11
CA ALA A 330 -11.58 -26.16 4.96
C ALA A 330 -11.65 -26.99 6.26
N GLY A 331 -10.64 -26.88 7.14
CA GLY A 331 -10.46 -27.73 8.32
C GLY A 331 -11.03 -27.19 9.63
N ARG A 332 -11.91 -26.18 9.59
CA ARG A 332 -12.36 -25.47 10.80
C ARG A 332 -13.41 -26.18 11.62
N LEU A 333 -14.38 -26.81 10.98
CA LEU A 333 -15.53 -27.44 11.64
C LEU A 333 -15.53 -28.96 11.49
N ALA A 334 -14.83 -29.48 10.49
CA ALA A 334 -14.73 -30.89 10.15
C ALA A 334 -13.51 -31.10 9.23
N PRO A 335 -13.09 -32.36 8.99
CA PRO A 335 -12.10 -32.66 7.97
C PRO A 335 -12.53 -32.07 6.61
N GLY A 336 -11.57 -31.50 5.91
CA GLY A 336 -11.81 -30.76 4.67
C GLY A 336 -10.81 -31.12 3.57
N LYS A 337 -10.98 -30.49 2.41
CA LYS A 337 -10.10 -30.66 1.25
C LYS A 337 -9.68 -29.33 0.67
N CYS A 338 -8.45 -29.23 0.18
CA CYS A 338 -7.93 -28.06 -0.51
C CYS A 338 -7.32 -28.46 -1.86
N TYR A 339 -7.84 -27.87 -2.93
CA TYR A 339 -7.27 -27.96 -4.27
C TYR A 339 -6.33 -26.77 -4.49
N ARG A 340 -5.03 -27.06 -4.60
CA ARG A 340 -4.00 -26.08 -4.94
C ARG A 340 -3.81 -26.09 -6.45
N MET A 341 -4.14 -25.01 -7.15
CA MET A 341 -4.01 -24.92 -8.60
C MET A 341 -2.56 -24.62 -9.05
N TRP A 342 -1.60 -25.28 -8.41
CA TRP A 342 -0.18 -25.26 -8.72
C TRP A 342 0.41 -26.63 -8.35
N THR A 343 1.63 -26.88 -8.79
CA THR A 343 2.36 -28.14 -8.54
C THR A 343 3.01 -28.16 -7.16
N GLU A 344 3.36 -29.34 -6.67
CA GLU A 344 4.11 -29.48 -5.42
C GLU A 344 5.51 -28.84 -5.51
N ILE A 345 6.14 -28.85 -6.68
CA ILE A 345 7.42 -28.16 -6.93
C ILE A 345 7.24 -26.65 -6.75
N GLU A 346 6.20 -26.07 -7.36
CA GLU A 346 5.89 -24.65 -7.19
C GLU A 346 5.55 -24.32 -5.73
N GLN A 347 4.97 -25.24 -4.95
CA GLN A 347 4.74 -25.03 -3.52
C GLN A 347 6.07 -24.87 -2.76
N ASN A 348 7.03 -25.75 -3.01
CA ASN A 348 8.31 -25.74 -2.31
C ASN A 348 9.17 -24.52 -2.70
N ASN A 349 8.98 -23.98 -3.90
CA ASN A 349 9.68 -22.78 -4.37
C ASN A 349 9.03 -21.45 -3.91
N LYS A 350 7.84 -21.48 -3.27
CA LYS A 350 7.22 -20.27 -2.69
C LYS A 350 8.02 -19.79 -1.49
N SER A 351 8.04 -18.48 -1.27
CA SER A 351 8.59 -17.91 -0.03
C SER A 351 7.86 -18.45 1.20
N SER A 352 8.59 -18.72 2.28
CA SER A 352 8.01 -19.29 3.50
C SER A 352 7.01 -18.35 4.17
N HIS A 353 7.28 -17.04 4.11
CA HIS A 353 6.49 -16.00 4.78
C HIS A 353 6.09 -14.88 3.82
N ARG A 354 5.04 -14.16 4.20
CA ARG A 354 4.60 -12.91 3.56
C ARG A 354 5.69 -11.83 3.68
N LEU A 355 5.87 -11.07 2.60
CA LEU A 355 6.64 -9.83 2.65
C LEU A 355 5.85 -8.73 3.35
N ALA A 356 6.55 -7.89 4.11
CA ALA A 356 5.96 -6.76 4.79
C ALA A 356 5.55 -5.67 3.78
N GLU A 357 4.39 -5.06 4.01
CA GLU A 357 3.85 -4.02 3.12
C GLU A 357 4.78 -2.80 3.03
N ILE A 358 5.52 -2.49 4.10
CA ILE A 358 6.50 -1.39 4.15
C ILE A 358 7.56 -1.46 3.04
N LEU A 359 7.88 -2.65 2.53
CA LEU A 359 8.84 -2.82 1.43
C LEU A 359 8.28 -2.32 0.10
N HIS A 360 6.96 -2.26 -0.05
CA HIS A 360 6.28 -2.04 -1.33
C HIS A 360 5.33 -0.84 -1.31
N ALA A 361 5.01 -0.26 -0.16
CA ALA A 361 4.11 0.89 -0.02
C ALA A 361 4.76 2.25 -0.33
N ASP A 362 3.90 3.25 -0.56
CA ASP A 362 4.27 4.68 -0.52
C ASP A 362 4.51 5.09 0.95
N LEU A 363 5.70 5.64 1.23
CA LEU A 363 6.12 6.00 2.58
C LEU A 363 5.88 7.47 2.93
N ALA A 364 5.23 8.27 2.07
CA ALA A 364 4.96 9.69 2.32
C ALA A 364 4.20 9.93 3.63
N SER A 365 3.17 9.13 3.90
CA SER A 365 2.39 9.25 5.15
C SER A 365 3.25 8.90 6.36
N LEU A 366 4.03 7.82 6.28
CA LEU A 366 4.94 7.40 7.35
C LEU A 366 6.00 8.49 7.62
N LYS A 367 6.62 9.04 6.58
CA LYS A 367 7.67 10.05 6.76
C LYS A 367 7.11 11.31 7.42
N LEU A 368 5.89 11.72 7.08
CA LEU A 368 5.21 12.84 7.73
C LEU A 368 4.89 12.53 9.20
N ASP A 369 4.39 11.33 9.50
CA ASP A 369 4.10 10.87 10.86
C ASP A 369 5.37 10.87 11.74
N LEU A 370 6.52 10.44 11.20
CA LEU A 370 7.80 10.46 11.90
C LEU A 370 8.32 11.89 12.13
N ALA A 371 8.22 12.75 11.11
CA ALA A 371 8.63 14.15 11.22
C ALA A 371 7.79 14.92 12.25
N ALA A 372 6.48 14.67 12.30
CA ALA A 372 5.58 15.27 13.29
C ALA A 372 5.95 14.93 14.75
N ARG A 373 6.68 13.82 14.95
CA ARG A 373 7.18 13.37 16.26
C ARG A 373 8.64 13.75 16.52
N ASN A 374 9.26 14.54 15.64
CA ASN A 374 10.70 14.85 15.69
C ASN A 374 11.60 13.60 15.65
N ILE A 375 11.15 12.53 14.98
CA ILE A 375 11.91 11.31 14.76
C ILE A 375 12.59 11.43 13.39
N HIS A 376 13.78 12.04 13.36
CA HIS A 376 14.52 12.29 12.13
C HIS A 376 15.18 11.02 11.55
N GLU A 377 15.62 10.12 12.43
CA GLU A 377 16.29 8.87 12.07
C GLU A 377 15.36 7.68 12.35
N SER A 378 14.93 6.99 11.30
CA SER A 378 14.13 5.76 11.42
C SER A 378 14.85 4.70 12.27
N LYS A 379 16.19 4.68 12.27
CA LYS A 379 17.03 3.75 13.06
C LYS A 379 16.81 3.82 14.58
N ARG A 380 16.20 4.89 15.10
CA ARG A 380 15.88 5.03 16.53
C ARG A 380 14.66 4.22 16.96
N LEU A 381 13.87 3.76 16.00
CA LEU A 381 12.70 2.93 16.24
C LEU A 381 13.01 1.45 16.02
N PHE A 382 12.32 0.63 16.78
CA PHE A 382 12.31 -0.81 16.56
C PHE A 382 11.53 -1.14 15.28
N TRP A 383 12.24 -1.63 14.24
CA TRP A 383 11.63 -2.11 13.01
C TRP A 383 11.83 -3.60 12.84
N LEU A 384 10.73 -4.34 12.63
CA LEU A 384 10.81 -5.73 12.17
C LEU A 384 11.33 -5.85 10.75
N THR A 385 10.97 -4.87 9.92
CA THR A 385 11.51 -4.70 8.58
C THR A 385 11.70 -3.21 8.40
N PRO A 386 12.95 -2.73 8.27
CA PRO A 386 13.19 -1.30 8.14
C PRO A 386 12.59 -0.78 6.81
N PRO A 387 12.12 0.48 6.78
CA PRO A 387 11.66 1.10 5.54
C PRO A 387 12.79 1.19 4.50
N PRO A 388 12.53 0.84 3.22
CA PRO A 388 13.51 1.00 2.15
C PRO A 388 13.98 2.45 1.97
N LEU A 389 15.28 2.64 1.75
CA LEU A 389 15.90 3.97 1.68
C LEU A 389 15.45 4.78 0.46
N ASP A 390 15.37 4.14 -0.72
CA ASP A 390 14.88 4.74 -1.97
C ASP A 390 13.48 5.35 -1.80
N LYS A 391 12.59 4.64 -1.12
CA LYS A 391 11.22 5.08 -0.83
C LYS A 391 11.16 6.19 0.21
N LEU A 392 12.03 6.15 1.21
CA LEU A 392 12.14 7.24 2.18
C LEU A 392 12.64 8.53 1.54
N ILE A 393 13.66 8.45 0.68
CA ILE A 393 14.19 9.60 -0.05
C ILE A 393 13.10 10.20 -0.95
N TYR A 394 12.37 9.36 -1.69
CA TYR A 394 11.25 9.83 -2.48
C TYR A 394 10.17 10.51 -1.62
N ALA A 395 9.79 9.89 -0.50
CA ALA A 395 8.80 10.44 0.43
C ALA A 395 9.23 11.80 1.00
N GLU A 396 10.50 11.96 1.36
CA GLU A 396 11.10 13.23 1.80
C GLU A 396 10.97 14.30 0.72
N ASN A 397 11.40 14.01 -0.50
CA ASN A 397 11.34 14.94 -1.62
C ASN A 397 9.90 15.35 -1.95
N LEU A 398 8.96 14.41 -1.93
CA LEU A 398 7.55 14.71 -2.11
C LEU A 398 7.03 15.63 -1.00
N LEU A 399 7.36 15.36 0.27
CA LEU A 399 6.88 16.18 1.38
C LEU A 399 7.49 17.59 1.37
N ILE A 400 8.73 17.76 0.88
CA ILE A 400 9.32 19.08 0.63
C ILE A 400 8.56 19.80 -0.49
N GLN A 401 8.24 19.10 -1.59
CA GLN A 401 7.43 19.67 -2.68
C GLN A 401 6.02 20.08 -2.24
N LEU A 402 5.44 19.35 -1.29
CA LEU A 402 4.15 19.67 -0.66
C LEU A 402 4.30 20.65 0.52
N GLU A 403 5.46 21.27 0.70
CA GLU A 403 5.76 22.23 1.76
C GLU A 403 5.50 21.69 3.18
N ALA A 404 5.41 20.37 3.35
CA ALA A 404 5.17 19.70 4.62
C ALA A 404 6.46 19.57 5.44
N LEU A 405 7.59 19.48 4.73
CA LEU A 405 8.94 19.54 5.29
C LEU A 405 9.69 20.74 4.71
N ASP A 406 10.62 21.29 5.48
CA ASP A 406 11.60 22.26 4.99
C ASP A 406 12.83 21.56 4.37
N ASP A 407 13.79 22.34 3.87
CA ASP A 407 15.03 21.81 3.28
C ASP A 407 15.91 21.07 4.31
N ASN A 408 15.71 21.35 5.61
CA ASN A 408 16.34 20.62 6.72
C ASN A 408 15.57 19.36 7.11
N LYS A 409 14.56 18.96 6.33
CA LYS A 409 13.70 17.78 6.55
C LYS A 409 12.91 17.84 7.85
N SER A 410 12.69 19.03 8.39
CA SER A 410 11.91 19.30 9.59
C SER A 410 10.48 19.66 9.22
N ILE A 411 9.53 19.29 10.09
CA ILE A 411 8.11 19.53 9.81
C ILE A 411 7.77 21.03 9.86
N THR A 412 7.07 21.52 8.84
CA THR A 412 6.60 22.91 8.76
C THR A 412 5.24 23.09 9.45
N GLU A 413 4.75 24.33 9.58
CA GLU A 413 3.37 24.56 10.04
C GLU A 413 2.32 23.97 9.08
N THR A 414 2.54 24.07 7.76
CA THR A 414 1.72 23.38 6.76
C THR A 414 1.75 21.87 6.99
N GLY A 415 2.94 21.29 7.25
CA GLY A 415 3.10 19.87 7.56
C GLY A 415 2.34 19.44 8.81
N LYS A 416 2.36 20.25 9.87
CA LYS A 416 1.58 20.00 11.09
C LYS A 416 0.08 20.01 10.83
N GLN A 417 -0.42 20.95 10.02
CA GLN A 417 -1.84 21.00 9.62
C GLN A 417 -2.20 19.77 8.77
N MET A 418 -1.36 19.42 7.79
CA MET A 418 -1.55 18.25 6.94
C MET A 418 -1.61 16.95 7.77
N HIS A 419 -0.71 16.82 8.75
CA HIS A 419 -0.65 15.66 9.63
C HIS A 419 -1.91 15.49 10.49
N GLN A 420 -2.71 16.53 10.74
CA GLN A 420 -3.99 16.38 11.46
C GLN A 420 -5.10 15.74 10.61
N LEU A 421 -4.96 15.76 9.29
CA LEU A 421 -5.98 15.27 8.37
C LEU A 421 -5.88 13.74 8.19
N PRO A 422 -7.02 13.02 8.14
CA PRO A 422 -7.03 11.57 8.04
C PRO A 422 -6.86 11.08 6.59
N CYS A 423 -5.96 11.66 5.79
CA CYS A 423 -5.74 11.32 4.38
C CYS A 423 -4.26 11.33 3.99
N HIS A 424 -3.99 10.89 2.76
CA HIS A 424 -2.65 10.94 2.19
C HIS A 424 -2.11 12.39 2.16
N PRO A 425 -0.79 12.62 2.40
CA PRO A 425 -0.19 13.97 2.40
C PRO A 425 -0.52 14.81 1.17
N ARG A 426 -0.63 14.20 -0.01
CA ARG A 426 -1.04 14.89 -1.25
C ARG A 426 -2.42 15.56 -1.13
N LEU A 427 -3.41 14.81 -0.66
CA LEU A 427 -4.77 15.35 -0.47
C LEU A 427 -4.81 16.31 0.72
N ALA A 428 -4.03 16.03 1.77
CA ALA A 428 -3.93 16.91 2.92
C ALA A 428 -3.37 18.29 2.52
N HIS A 429 -2.34 18.33 1.69
CA HIS A 429 -1.76 19.57 1.17
C HIS A 429 -2.79 20.37 0.37
N MET A 430 -3.48 19.72 -0.58
CA MET A 430 -4.57 20.35 -1.33
C MET A 430 -5.64 20.93 -0.40
N LEU A 431 -6.13 20.17 0.58
CA LEU A 431 -7.14 20.65 1.52
C LEU A 431 -6.66 21.84 2.37
N VAL A 432 -5.41 21.82 2.85
CA VAL A 432 -4.83 22.89 3.66
C VAL A 432 -4.60 24.17 2.85
N LYS A 433 -4.15 24.05 1.60
CA LYS A 433 -3.85 25.22 0.74
C LYS A 433 -5.08 25.84 0.09
N SER A 434 -6.20 25.13 0.04
CA SER A 434 -7.40 25.55 -0.69
C SER A 434 -8.36 26.39 0.16
N THR A 435 -7.95 27.56 0.64
CA THR A 435 -8.79 28.39 1.53
C THR A 435 -10.07 28.87 0.86
N GLU A 436 -9.98 29.45 -0.35
CA GLU A 436 -11.14 30.00 -1.08
C GLU A 436 -12.00 28.92 -1.75
N ASN A 437 -11.38 27.81 -2.18
CA ASN A 437 -12.01 26.71 -2.89
C ASN A 437 -12.17 25.44 -2.02
N LEU A 438 -12.21 25.58 -0.69
CA LEU A 438 -12.15 24.44 0.24
C LEU A 438 -13.28 23.42 0.01
N SER A 439 -14.49 23.89 -0.24
CA SER A 439 -15.65 23.02 -0.51
C SER A 439 -15.42 22.15 -1.76
N LEU A 440 -14.83 22.73 -2.82
CA LEU A 440 -14.45 22.01 -4.03
C LEU A 440 -13.31 21.02 -3.78
N ALA A 441 -12.28 21.45 -3.02
CA ALA A 441 -11.17 20.58 -2.63
C ALA A 441 -11.65 19.37 -1.80
N ILE A 442 -12.64 19.56 -0.93
CA ILE A 442 -13.27 18.47 -0.16
C ILE A 442 -14.00 17.49 -1.06
N ASP A 443 -14.82 17.98 -2.01
CA ASP A 443 -15.52 17.12 -2.97
C ASP A 443 -14.50 16.31 -3.80
N LEU A 444 -13.43 16.96 -4.25
CA LEU A 444 -12.35 16.36 -5.02
C LEU A 444 -11.56 15.32 -4.23
N ALA A 445 -11.11 15.64 -3.01
CA ALA A 445 -10.43 14.70 -2.13
C ALA A 445 -11.31 13.47 -1.85
N SER A 446 -12.60 13.69 -1.58
CA SER A 446 -13.56 12.62 -1.30
C SER A 446 -13.79 11.70 -2.49
N LEU A 447 -13.78 12.26 -3.71
CA LEU A 447 -13.86 11.48 -4.93
C LEU A 447 -12.59 10.66 -5.16
N LEU A 448 -11.41 11.25 -4.99
CA LEU A 448 -10.11 10.58 -5.21
C LEU A 448 -9.82 9.45 -4.22
N GLU A 449 -10.39 9.53 -3.02
CA GLU A 449 -10.27 8.47 -2.03
C GLU A 449 -11.22 7.30 -2.25
N GLU A 450 -12.31 7.53 -2.98
CA GLU A 450 -13.27 6.50 -3.35
C GLU A 450 -13.04 6.05 -4.79
N LYS A 451 -13.73 4.97 -5.15
CA LYS A 451 -13.73 4.54 -6.54
C LYS A 451 -14.50 5.55 -7.39
N ASP A 452 -14.01 5.78 -8.60
CA ASP A 452 -14.75 6.50 -9.64
C ASP A 452 -16.22 6.04 -9.66
N PRO A 453 -17.18 6.95 -9.41
CA PRO A 453 -18.59 6.62 -9.31
C PRO A 453 -19.19 6.25 -10.68
N LEU A 454 -18.53 6.62 -11.77
CA LEU A 454 -18.95 6.37 -13.15
C LEU A 454 -18.39 5.04 -13.71
N TYR A 455 -18.91 4.65 -14.87
CA TYR A 455 -18.50 3.43 -15.56
C TYR A 455 -17.23 3.67 -16.38
N LYS A 456 -16.49 2.60 -16.71
CA LYS A 456 -15.16 2.63 -17.37
C LYS A 456 -15.07 3.40 -18.71
N LYS A 457 -16.18 3.84 -19.30
CA LYS A 457 -16.22 4.56 -20.59
C LYS A 457 -16.64 6.03 -20.44
N ALA A 458 -16.78 6.55 -19.21
CA ALA A 458 -17.20 7.92 -18.93
C ALA A 458 -16.04 8.95 -19.04
N GLY A 459 -15.10 8.74 -19.97
CA GLY A 459 -13.93 9.62 -20.14
C GLY A 459 -13.00 9.68 -18.93
N ALA A 460 -11.94 10.48 -19.03
CA ALA A 460 -11.00 10.76 -17.95
C ALA A 460 -11.26 12.10 -17.24
N ASP A 461 -12.13 12.96 -17.76
CA ASP A 461 -12.37 14.26 -17.12
C ASP A 461 -13.05 14.10 -15.75
N ILE A 462 -12.30 14.44 -14.70
CA ILE A 462 -12.79 14.40 -13.33
C ILE A 462 -13.81 15.50 -13.05
N SER A 463 -13.81 16.57 -13.85
CA SER A 463 -14.70 17.72 -13.72
C SER A 463 -16.17 17.30 -13.89
N GLU A 464 -16.44 16.42 -14.85
CA GLU A 464 -17.78 15.84 -15.05
C GLU A 464 -18.32 15.14 -13.79
N ARG A 465 -17.45 14.40 -13.08
CA ARG A 465 -17.83 13.63 -11.91
C ARG A 465 -18.13 14.54 -10.72
N ILE A 466 -17.37 15.62 -10.56
CA ILE A 466 -17.61 16.63 -9.53
C ILE A 466 -18.89 17.40 -9.81
N GLN A 467 -19.08 17.84 -11.05
CA GLN A 467 -20.30 18.54 -11.47
C GLN A 467 -21.54 17.67 -11.21
N LEU A 468 -21.48 16.39 -11.59
CA LEU A 468 -22.58 15.45 -11.35
C LEU A 468 -22.81 15.18 -9.85
N LEU A 469 -21.75 15.07 -9.04
CA LEU A 469 -21.89 14.94 -7.57
C LEU A 469 -22.68 16.13 -7.01
N ARG A 470 -22.30 17.36 -7.37
CA ARG A 470 -22.93 18.59 -6.87
C ARG A 470 -24.39 18.73 -7.31
N ILE A 471 -24.69 18.45 -8.58
CA ILE A 471 -26.07 18.43 -9.11
C ILE A 471 -26.91 17.41 -8.34
N LEU A 472 -26.47 16.15 -8.26
CA LEU A 472 -27.24 15.08 -7.62
C LEU A 472 -27.40 15.31 -6.10
N ARG A 473 -26.41 15.93 -5.46
CA ARG A 473 -26.48 16.34 -4.04
C ARG A 473 -27.51 17.43 -3.84
N GLY A 474 -27.47 18.50 -4.65
CA GLY A 474 -28.44 19.59 -4.64
C GLY A 474 -29.89 19.12 -4.89
N GLU A 475 -30.07 18.17 -5.80
CA GLU A 475 -31.38 17.56 -6.09
C GLU A 475 -31.82 16.49 -5.05
N LYS A 476 -30.95 16.15 -4.08
CA LYS A 476 -31.17 15.06 -3.11
C LYS A 476 -31.42 13.69 -3.78
N ARG A 477 -30.81 13.46 -4.95
CA ARG A 477 -30.96 12.26 -5.79
C ARG A 477 -29.70 11.40 -5.88
N LEU A 478 -28.80 11.51 -4.90
CA LEU A 478 -27.54 10.78 -4.90
C LEU A 478 -27.75 9.26 -5.04
N GLY A 479 -27.19 8.71 -6.12
CA GLY A 479 -27.08 7.28 -6.32
C GLY A 479 -26.16 6.63 -5.29
N ARG A 480 -26.18 5.29 -5.25
CA ARG A 480 -25.43 4.52 -4.26
C ARG A 480 -23.92 4.79 -4.26
N ASN A 481 -23.32 5.00 -5.44
CA ASN A 481 -21.88 5.26 -5.56
C ASN A 481 -21.53 6.65 -5.00
N PHE A 482 -22.22 7.69 -5.44
CA PHE A 482 -22.02 9.05 -4.96
C PHE A 482 -22.34 9.23 -3.47
N LYS A 483 -23.28 8.47 -2.90
CA LYS A 483 -23.52 8.48 -1.43
C LYS A 483 -22.29 8.11 -0.60
N LYS A 484 -21.38 7.28 -1.12
CA LYS A 484 -20.13 6.95 -0.41
C LYS A 484 -19.17 8.13 -0.40
N ILE A 485 -19.00 8.76 -1.57
CA ILE A 485 -18.20 9.97 -1.74
C ILE A 485 -18.74 11.08 -0.83
N GLU A 486 -20.05 11.30 -0.85
CA GLU A 486 -20.71 12.30 -0.02
C GLU A 486 -20.53 12.04 1.49
N LYS A 487 -20.51 10.77 1.93
CA LYS A 487 -20.24 10.44 3.34
C LYS A 487 -18.85 10.90 3.77
N ILE A 488 -17.85 10.77 2.90
CA ILE A 488 -16.48 11.25 3.15
C ILE A 488 -16.44 12.79 3.11
N ALA A 489 -17.08 13.39 2.10
CA ALA A 489 -17.14 14.86 1.96
C ALA A 489 -17.82 15.51 3.16
N GLN A 490 -18.90 14.91 3.67
CA GLN A 490 -19.58 15.37 4.88
C GLN A 490 -18.65 15.30 6.11
N ALA A 491 -17.88 14.23 6.25
CA ALA A 491 -16.94 14.12 7.37
C ALA A 491 -15.83 15.19 7.31
N TYR A 492 -15.32 15.50 6.12
CA TYR A 492 -14.39 16.61 5.93
C TYR A 492 -15.03 17.97 6.20
N ARG A 493 -16.25 18.23 5.71
CA ARG A 493 -16.96 19.48 5.99
C ARG A 493 -17.18 19.71 7.47
N VAL A 494 -17.51 18.66 8.23
CA VAL A 494 -17.60 18.72 9.70
C VAL A 494 -16.24 19.06 10.33
N LEU A 495 -15.16 18.44 9.84
CA LEU A 495 -13.80 18.70 10.33
C LEU A 495 -13.36 20.15 10.09
N PHE A 496 -13.60 20.66 8.88
CA PHE A 496 -13.26 22.03 8.47
C PHE A 496 -14.29 23.09 8.87
N LYS A 497 -15.44 22.67 9.43
CA LYS A 497 -16.55 23.54 9.85
C LYS A 497 -17.06 24.43 8.72
N ILE A 498 -17.28 23.86 7.55
CA ILE A 498 -17.87 24.55 6.40
C ILE A 498 -19.15 23.88 5.92
N ASP A 499 -19.99 24.65 5.24
CA ASP A 499 -21.23 24.16 4.65
C ASP A 499 -21.01 23.51 3.28
N GLU A 500 -22.05 22.83 2.79
CA GLU A 500 -22.07 22.33 1.42
C GLU A 500 -22.13 23.46 0.39
N ASP A 501 -21.41 23.28 -0.73
CA ASP A 501 -21.57 24.12 -1.92
C ASP A 501 -21.88 23.23 -3.12
N ASN A 502 -22.94 23.58 -3.85
CA ASN A 502 -23.41 22.87 -5.04
C ASN A 502 -23.45 23.77 -6.28
N LYS A 503 -22.82 24.95 -6.23
CA LYS A 503 -22.66 25.80 -7.40
C LYS A 503 -21.82 25.09 -8.47
N GLU A 504 -22.09 25.47 -9.72
CA GLU A 504 -21.28 25.09 -10.87
C GLU A 504 -19.83 25.51 -10.67
N VAL A 505 -18.92 24.66 -11.14
CA VAL A 505 -17.49 24.80 -10.94
C VAL A 505 -16.77 24.95 -12.26
N ASP A 506 -15.78 25.83 -12.27
CA ASP A 506 -14.85 25.96 -13.37
C ASP A 506 -13.89 24.73 -13.41
N PRO A 507 -13.83 23.97 -14.51
CA PRO A 507 -12.91 22.84 -14.66
C PRO A 507 -11.43 23.19 -14.40
N TYR A 508 -10.99 24.40 -14.77
CA TYR A 508 -9.60 24.82 -14.53
C TYR A 508 -9.28 24.96 -13.05
N SER A 509 -10.26 25.37 -12.24
CA SER A 509 -10.13 25.39 -10.78
C SER A 509 -9.90 23.98 -10.20
N ILE A 510 -10.49 22.95 -10.80
CA ILE A 510 -10.25 21.55 -10.41
C ILE A 510 -8.82 21.13 -10.80
N GLY A 511 -8.36 21.49 -12.00
CA GLY A 511 -6.99 21.26 -12.44
C GLY A 511 -5.94 21.90 -11.54
N PHE A 512 -6.20 23.12 -11.08
CA PHE A 512 -5.35 23.84 -10.13
C PHE A 512 -5.28 23.15 -8.75
N LEU A 513 -6.43 22.74 -8.21
CA LEU A 513 -6.48 21.97 -6.96
C LEU A 513 -5.73 20.63 -7.07
N LEU A 514 -5.90 19.92 -8.19
CA LEU A 514 -5.13 18.72 -8.46
C LEU A 514 -3.62 19.01 -8.51
N ALA A 515 -3.20 20.15 -9.07
CA ALA A 515 -1.78 20.50 -9.16
C ALA A 515 -1.15 20.70 -7.77
N MET A 516 -1.94 21.16 -6.78
CA MET A 516 -1.49 21.19 -5.38
C MET A 516 -1.28 19.79 -4.79
N ALA A 517 -2.13 18.81 -5.14
CA ALA A 517 -1.97 17.44 -4.66
C ALA A 517 -0.89 16.65 -5.43
N TYR A 518 -0.76 16.93 -6.72
CA TYR A 518 0.07 16.18 -7.66
C TYR A 518 0.95 17.11 -8.51
N PRO A 519 1.86 17.88 -7.89
CA PRO A 519 2.75 18.81 -8.62
C PRO A 519 3.69 18.09 -9.61
N ASP A 520 4.01 16.83 -9.32
CA ASP A 520 4.77 15.89 -10.14
C ASP A 520 3.96 15.25 -11.28
N ARG A 521 2.66 15.56 -11.38
CA ARG A 521 1.75 15.05 -12.43
C ARG A 521 1.04 16.15 -13.22
N ILE A 522 1.58 17.35 -13.18
CA ILE A 522 1.26 18.39 -14.16
C ILE A 522 1.77 17.89 -15.51
N ALA A 523 0.96 18.00 -16.55
CA ALA A 523 1.24 17.41 -17.84
C ALA A 523 1.03 18.43 -18.96
N SER A 524 1.97 18.47 -19.90
CA SER A 524 1.91 19.29 -21.11
C SER A 524 1.77 18.41 -22.34
N ALA A 525 0.89 18.80 -23.27
CA ALA A 525 0.74 18.10 -24.54
C ALA A 525 2.05 18.10 -25.34
N LYS A 526 2.38 16.97 -25.97
CA LYS A 526 3.54 16.87 -26.86
C LYS A 526 3.24 17.49 -28.23
N ARG A 527 4.30 17.96 -28.92
CA ARG A 527 4.21 18.50 -30.29
C ARG A 527 3.55 17.47 -31.23
N GLY A 528 2.55 17.91 -32.00
CA GLY A 528 1.75 17.06 -32.89
C GLY A 528 0.49 16.44 -32.25
N ASN A 529 0.21 16.77 -30.98
CA ASN A 529 -0.93 16.36 -30.13
C ASN A 529 -1.70 15.09 -30.56
N ASN A 530 -1.13 13.94 -30.25
CA ASN A 530 -1.77 12.63 -30.40
C ASN A 530 -2.42 12.16 -29.08
N ALA A 531 -3.03 13.06 -28.31
CA ALA A 531 -3.55 12.77 -26.96
C ALA A 531 -2.44 12.25 -26.01
N GLN A 532 -1.20 12.73 -26.21
CA GLN A 532 0.00 12.34 -25.48
C GLN A 532 0.58 13.52 -24.72
N PHE A 533 0.90 13.29 -23.46
CA PHE A 533 1.33 14.30 -22.51
C PHE A 533 2.65 13.89 -21.86
N GLN A 534 3.55 14.86 -21.72
CA GLN A 534 4.74 14.74 -20.87
C GLN A 534 4.40 15.29 -19.49
N LEU A 535 4.61 14.49 -18.45
CA LEU A 535 4.41 14.89 -17.06
C LEU A 535 5.65 15.61 -16.50
N SER A 536 5.46 16.40 -15.44
CA SER A 536 6.53 17.11 -14.74
C SER A 536 7.50 16.17 -14.02
N ASN A 537 7.12 14.92 -13.73
CA ASN A 537 8.07 13.87 -13.31
C ASN A 537 8.90 13.27 -14.47
N GLY A 538 8.65 13.67 -15.71
CA GLY A 538 9.35 13.20 -16.92
C GLY A 538 8.70 12.01 -17.63
N SER A 539 7.71 11.35 -17.01
CA SER A 539 6.99 10.24 -17.65
C SER A 539 6.10 10.73 -18.79
N ILE A 540 5.79 9.84 -19.72
CA ILE A 540 4.86 10.11 -20.83
C ILE A 540 3.60 9.29 -20.62
N ALA A 541 2.45 9.94 -20.73
CA ALA A 541 1.15 9.30 -20.61
C ALA A 541 0.20 9.73 -21.73
N ALA A 542 -0.76 8.88 -22.05
CA ALA A 542 -1.77 9.16 -23.05
C ALA A 542 -3.18 9.02 -22.47
N ILE A 543 -4.08 9.81 -23.05
CA ILE A 543 -5.52 9.70 -22.86
C ILE A 543 -6.15 9.09 -24.13
N GLY A 544 -7.42 8.68 -24.06
CA GLY A 544 -8.11 8.20 -25.26
C GLY A 544 -8.27 9.32 -26.29
N HIS A 545 -8.01 9.07 -27.57
CA HIS A 545 -8.18 10.07 -28.65
C HIS A 545 -9.59 10.65 -28.81
N LYS A 546 -10.60 10.04 -28.18
CA LYS A 546 -12.00 10.50 -28.20
C LYS A 546 -12.40 11.18 -26.89
N ASP A 547 -11.45 11.33 -25.97
CA ASP A 547 -11.68 12.00 -24.70
C ASP A 547 -11.68 13.52 -24.91
N GLU A 548 -12.49 14.24 -24.15
CA GLU A 548 -12.61 15.69 -24.30
C GLU A 548 -11.31 16.40 -23.93
N LEU A 549 -10.51 15.81 -23.03
CA LEU A 549 -9.21 16.33 -22.62
C LEU A 549 -8.08 16.02 -23.62
N ALA A 550 -8.34 15.35 -24.74
CA ALA A 550 -7.29 14.99 -25.71
C ALA A 550 -6.66 16.22 -26.38
N ASP A 551 -7.43 17.28 -26.59
CA ASP A 551 -7.00 18.50 -27.28
C ASP A 551 -6.47 19.58 -26.32
N GLU A 552 -6.53 19.34 -25.02
CA GLU A 552 -6.03 20.27 -24.01
C GLU A 552 -4.51 20.40 -24.06
N SER A 553 -4.01 21.62 -23.88
CA SER A 553 -2.56 21.87 -23.88
C SER A 553 -1.91 21.47 -22.55
N TRP A 554 -2.65 21.61 -21.45
CA TRP A 554 -2.17 21.40 -20.09
C TRP A 554 -3.23 20.69 -19.26
N LEU A 555 -2.80 19.66 -18.55
CA LEU A 555 -3.63 18.87 -17.66
C LEU A 555 -2.94 18.72 -16.31
N THR A 556 -3.72 18.42 -15.27
CA THR A 556 -3.19 17.74 -14.09
C THR A 556 -3.76 16.34 -13.99
N VAL A 557 -2.89 15.34 -13.88
CA VAL A 557 -3.27 13.93 -13.84
C VAL A 557 -3.45 13.47 -12.38
N ALA A 558 -4.67 13.11 -12.02
CA ALA A 558 -5.00 12.59 -10.70
C ALA A 558 -4.75 11.07 -10.60
N ASN A 559 -5.11 10.33 -11.64
CA ASN A 559 -5.01 8.87 -11.67
C ASN A 559 -4.50 8.39 -13.04
N MET A 560 -3.48 7.54 -13.02
CA MET A 560 -2.91 6.91 -14.20
C MET A 560 -2.24 5.58 -13.85
N ASP A 561 -1.99 4.78 -14.88
CA ASP A 561 -1.13 3.60 -14.82
C ASP A 561 0.12 3.89 -15.66
N ALA A 562 1.31 3.69 -15.08
CA ALA A 562 2.57 4.01 -15.73
C ALA A 562 2.81 3.20 -17.00
N ARG A 563 2.39 1.92 -17.03
CA ARG A 563 2.70 0.92 -18.07
C ARG A 563 4.19 0.88 -18.50
N ALA A 564 4.58 -0.11 -19.29
CA ALA A 564 5.91 -0.07 -19.92
C ALA A 564 5.86 0.93 -21.09
N GLY A 565 6.67 1.99 -21.03
CA GLY A 565 6.75 3.02 -22.06
C GLY A 565 5.72 4.14 -21.89
N MET A 566 4.51 3.95 -22.40
CA MET A 566 3.47 4.99 -22.44
C MET A 566 2.36 4.71 -21.42
N GLY A 567 2.28 5.57 -20.40
CA GLY A 567 1.25 5.50 -19.37
C GLY A 567 -0.14 5.76 -19.91
N LYS A 568 -1.15 5.33 -19.15
CA LYS A 568 -2.57 5.58 -19.45
C LYS A 568 -3.18 6.45 -18.38
N ILE A 569 -3.71 7.61 -18.78
CA ILE A 569 -4.46 8.52 -17.92
C ILE A 569 -5.88 7.94 -17.73
N PHE A 570 -6.32 7.88 -16.47
CA PHE A 570 -7.67 7.46 -16.09
C PHE A 570 -8.51 8.60 -15.52
N LEU A 571 -7.89 9.55 -14.81
CA LEU A 571 -8.54 10.76 -14.31
C LEU A 571 -7.60 11.96 -14.42
N ALA A 572 -8.08 13.04 -15.00
CA ALA A 572 -7.38 14.32 -15.12
C ALA A 572 -8.38 15.49 -15.15
N ALA A 573 -7.89 16.72 -15.03
CA ALA A 573 -8.64 17.94 -15.28
C ALA A 573 -7.78 18.91 -16.11
N PRO A 574 -8.41 19.82 -16.89
CA PRO A 574 -7.68 20.83 -17.63
C PRO A 574 -7.03 21.83 -16.67
N LEU A 575 -5.86 22.34 -17.03
CA LEU A 575 -5.09 23.27 -16.20
C LEU A 575 -4.79 24.56 -16.96
N ASN A 576 -5.08 25.70 -16.36
CA ASN A 576 -4.80 26.98 -16.99
C ASN A 576 -3.29 27.27 -16.90
N PRO A 577 -2.60 27.55 -18.01
CA PRO A 577 -1.17 27.86 -17.99
C PRO A 577 -0.79 29.06 -17.11
N LYS A 578 -1.73 30.00 -16.86
CA LYS A 578 -1.50 31.15 -15.98
C LYS A 578 -1.27 30.72 -14.53
N ASP A 579 -1.93 29.65 -14.10
CA ASP A 579 -1.83 29.15 -12.73
C ASP A 579 -0.51 28.43 -12.46
N LEU A 580 0.26 28.14 -13.53
CA LEU A 580 1.58 27.52 -13.45
C LEU A 580 2.69 28.50 -13.12
N MET A 581 2.47 29.82 -13.23
CA MET A 581 3.50 30.83 -13.02
C MET A 581 4.27 30.68 -11.69
N PRO A 582 3.62 30.38 -10.54
CA PRO A 582 4.32 30.17 -9.27
C PRO A 582 5.18 28.90 -9.22
N LEU A 583 4.91 27.93 -10.10
CA LEU A 583 5.60 26.64 -10.17
C LEU A 583 6.81 26.66 -11.12
N LEU A 584 6.98 27.75 -11.88
CA LEU A 584 8.10 27.93 -12.78
C LEU A 584 9.40 28.06 -11.98
N LYS A 585 10.37 27.22 -12.30
CA LYS A 585 11.72 27.30 -11.75
C LYS A 585 12.71 27.51 -12.88
N ASN A 586 13.61 28.47 -12.68
CA ASN A 586 14.83 28.57 -13.47
C ASN A 586 15.79 27.48 -12.99
N ARG A 587 16.11 26.53 -13.86
CA ARG A 587 17.08 25.48 -13.58
C ARG A 587 18.30 25.70 -14.46
N ARG A 588 19.47 25.86 -13.82
CA ARG A 588 20.74 25.75 -14.52
C ARG A 588 20.93 24.29 -14.91
N ASN A 589 21.18 24.05 -16.19
CA ASN A 589 21.35 22.73 -16.77
C ASN A 589 22.64 22.71 -17.57
N VAL A 590 23.53 21.79 -17.22
CA VAL A 590 24.82 21.59 -17.89
C VAL A 590 24.73 20.31 -18.70
N ARG A 591 24.89 20.42 -20.01
CA ARG A 591 24.97 19.27 -20.94
C ARG A 591 26.40 19.18 -21.44
N TRP A 592 26.91 17.96 -21.52
CA TRP A 592 28.12 17.68 -22.27
C TRP A 592 27.73 17.24 -23.68
N ASP A 593 28.18 17.98 -24.67
CA ASP A 593 28.13 17.59 -26.07
C ASP A 593 29.38 16.76 -26.37
N PHE A 594 29.21 15.44 -26.46
CA PHE A 594 30.34 14.53 -26.62
C PHE A 594 30.90 14.50 -28.05
N ASP A 595 30.16 15.02 -29.05
CA ASP A 595 30.65 15.12 -30.43
C ASP A 595 31.66 16.27 -30.57
N GLU A 596 31.42 17.38 -29.89
CA GLU A 596 32.30 18.56 -29.88
C GLU A 596 33.22 18.62 -28.64
N ASP A 597 33.01 17.71 -27.67
CA ASP A 597 33.64 17.69 -26.34
C ASP A 597 33.49 19.00 -25.56
N GLU A 598 32.34 19.67 -25.74
CA GLU A 598 32.05 20.95 -25.11
C GLU A 598 30.95 20.85 -24.05
N PHE A 599 31.03 21.69 -23.02
CA PHE A 599 29.97 21.81 -22.03
C PHE A 599 29.08 23.00 -22.32
N ILE A 600 27.82 22.72 -22.60
CA ILE A 600 26.80 23.73 -22.83
C ILE A 600 26.05 23.99 -21.53
N VAL A 601 26.16 25.21 -21.03
CA VAL A 601 25.38 25.69 -19.90
C VAL A 601 24.12 26.36 -20.42
N SER A 602 22.98 25.98 -19.86
CA SER A 602 21.67 26.54 -20.21
C SER A 602 20.86 26.87 -18.96
N GLN A 603 20.07 27.92 -19.02
CA GLN A 603 19.04 28.23 -18.05
C GLN A 603 17.68 27.83 -18.61
N ASP A 604 17.13 26.76 -18.03
CA ASP A 604 15.82 26.24 -18.40
C ASP A 604 14.73 26.82 -17.51
N LEU A 605 13.77 27.50 -18.12
CA LEU A 605 12.49 27.77 -17.48
C LEU A 605 11.64 26.49 -17.55
N SER A 606 11.40 25.86 -16.41
CA SER A 606 10.80 24.52 -16.36
C SER A 606 9.80 24.33 -15.23
N ILE A 607 8.92 23.34 -15.41
CA ILE A 607 8.02 22.81 -14.39
C ILE A 607 8.38 21.33 -14.22
N GLY A 608 9.19 21.04 -13.21
CA GLY A 608 9.83 19.73 -13.09
C GLY A 608 10.67 19.44 -14.34
N ASN A 609 10.34 18.38 -15.06
CA ASN A 609 11.01 17.94 -16.29
C ASN A 609 10.35 18.48 -17.57
N ILE A 610 9.29 19.29 -17.46
CA ILE A 610 8.69 19.98 -18.61
C ILE A 610 9.47 21.27 -18.84
N ARG A 611 10.24 21.31 -19.94
CA ARG A 611 11.01 22.49 -20.36
C ARG A 611 10.15 23.39 -21.23
N LEU A 612 10.00 24.66 -20.83
CA LEU A 612 9.21 25.66 -21.57
C LEU A 612 10.10 26.56 -22.44
N LYS A 613 11.20 27.05 -21.86
CA LYS A 613 12.20 27.87 -22.52
C LYS A 613 13.58 27.39 -22.06
N SER A 614 14.55 27.44 -22.96
CA SER A 614 15.97 27.23 -22.67
C SER A 614 16.73 28.42 -23.23
N GLU A 615 17.69 28.94 -22.47
CA GLU A 615 18.56 30.03 -22.86
C GLU A 615 19.99 29.63 -22.52
N GLU A 616 20.86 29.56 -23.53
CA GLU A 616 22.27 29.23 -23.31
C GLU A 616 22.97 30.37 -22.57
N LEU A 617 23.79 30.01 -21.59
CA LEU A 617 24.57 30.94 -20.78
C LEU A 617 26.03 30.83 -21.19
N ASP A 618 26.68 31.98 -21.34
CA ASP A 618 28.12 32.10 -21.57
C ASP A 618 28.87 32.03 -20.22
N GLU A 619 28.77 30.88 -19.56
CA GLU A 619 29.37 30.59 -18.26
C GLU A 619 30.08 29.24 -18.29
N GLU A 620 31.22 29.13 -17.60
CA GLU A 620 31.85 27.82 -17.40
C GLU A 620 31.15 27.04 -16.27
N PRO A 621 30.85 25.74 -16.46
CA PRO A 621 30.36 24.88 -15.39
C PRO A 621 31.49 24.46 -14.44
N ASP A 622 31.16 24.24 -13.17
CA ASP A 622 32.13 23.72 -12.20
C ASP A 622 32.45 22.23 -12.44
N SER A 623 33.52 21.71 -11.84
CA SER A 623 33.93 20.31 -12.02
C SER A 623 32.84 19.30 -11.60
N ALA A 624 32.05 19.60 -10.57
CA ALA A 624 30.99 18.70 -10.12
C ALA A 624 29.80 18.68 -11.11
N GLU A 625 29.51 19.82 -11.74
CA GLU A 625 28.50 19.95 -12.80
C GLU A 625 28.95 19.26 -14.09
N LYS A 626 30.20 19.45 -14.51
CA LYS A 626 30.80 18.74 -15.66
C LYS A 626 30.70 17.23 -15.47
N ARG A 627 31.09 16.73 -14.30
CA ARG A 627 31.01 15.30 -13.94
C ARG A 627 29.57 14.76 -14.04
N LYS A 628 28.59 15.48 -13.49
CA LYS A 628 27.18 15.10 -13.60
C LYS A 628 26.70 15.06 -15.05
N ALA A 629 27.12 16.03 -15.86
CA ALA A 629 26.77 16.10 -17.28
C ALA A 629 27.34 14.90 -18.06
N ILE A 630 28.59 14.50 -17.79
CA ILE A 630 29.23 13.31 -18.39
C ILE A 630 28.48 12.03 -18.00
N ILE A 631 28.22 11.83 -16.70
CA ILE A 631 27.45 10.66 -16.21
C ILE A 631 26.09 10.60 -16.90
N ARG A 632 25.41 11.75 -17.01
CA ARG A 632 24.09 11.83 -17.63
C ARG A 632 24.14 11.51 -19.12
N ALA A 633 25.16 11.99 -19.84
CA ALA A 633 25.36 11.67 -21.25
C ALA A 633 25.60 10.16 -21.44
N ILE A 634 26.48 9.55 -20.64
CA ILE A 634 26.74 8.11 -20.66
C ILE A 634 25.45 7.31 -20.39
N GLN A 635 24.64 7.70 -19.42
CA GLN A 635 23.37 7.00 -19.13
C GLN A 635 22.36 7.05 -20.28
N LEU A 636 22.39 8.10 -21.09
CA LEU A 636 21.44 8.33 -22.19
C LEU A 636 21.92 7.76 -23.52
N HIS A 637 23.24 7.80 -23.76
CA HIS A 637 23.90 7.49 -25.03
C HIS A 637 25.05 6.48 -24.81
N TYR A 638 24.84 5.49 -23.94
CA TYR A 638 25.89 4.53 -23.56
C TYR A 638 26.42 3.74 -24.77
N ASP A 639 25.56 3.47 -25.74
CA ASP A 639 25.87 2.74 -26.97
C ASP A 639 26.75 3.54 -27.93
N GLU A 640 26.65 4.87 -27.90
CA GLU A 640 27.46 5.79 -28.68
C GLU A 640 28.78 6.13 -27.96
N ILE A 641 28.71 6.39 -26.65
CA ILE A 641 29.85 6.85 -25.85
C ILE A 641 30.76 5.70 -25.42
N LEU A 642 30.22 4.56 -24.98
CA LEU A 642 31.00 3.42 -24.48
C LEU A 642 31.43 2.44 -25.58
N ASN A 643 31.44 2.87 -26.85
CA ASN A 643 31.87 2.13 -28.05
C ASN A 643 32.93 1.07 -27.69
N PRO A 644 32.78 -0.20 -28.12
CA PRO A 644 33.15 -1.35 -27.29
C PRO A 644 34.58 -1.19 -26.81
N ILE A 645 34.72 -0.96 -25.50
CA ILE A 645 35.99 -1.13 -24.80
C ILE A 645 36.51 -2.49 -25.28
N ALA A 646 37.58 -2.49 -26.07
CA ALA A 646 37.99 -3.70 -26.81
C ALA A 646 38.26 -4.86 -25.86
N ASP A 647 38.67 -4.54 -24.62
CA ASP A 647 38.89 -5.48 -23.53
C ASP A 647 37.60 -5.97 -22.84
N PHE A 648 36.49 -5.22 -22.90
CA PHE A 648 35.21 -5.59 -22.27
C PHE A 648 34.47 -6.70 -23.02
N LEU A 649 34.42 -6.62 -24.37
CA LEU A 649 33.79 -7.67 -25.18
C LEU A 649 34.58 -8.99 -25.08
N ASN A 650 35.92 -8.91 -25.11
CA ASN A 650 36.80 -10.08 -24.94
C ASN A 650 36.63 -10.72 -23.54
N PHE A 651 36.48 -9.92 -22.49
CA PHE A 651 36.24 -10.41 -21.13
C PHE A 651 34.85 -11.05 -20.94
N LEU A 652 33.80 -10.52 -21.59
CA LEU A 652 32.46 -11.13 -21.55
C LEU A 652 32.42 -12.51 -22.24
N GLU A 653 33.22 -12.71 -23.28
CA GLU A 653 33.42 -14.05 -23.88
C GLU A 653 34.16 -14.99 -22.90
N GLU A 654 35.22 -14.51 -22.24
CA GLU A 654 36.03 -15.28 -21.29
C GLU A 654 35.25 -15.69 -20.01
N ILE A 655 34.34 -14.83 -19.51
CA ILE A 655 33.43 -15.15 -18.39
C ILE A 655 32.37 -16.17 -18.80
N LYS A 656 31.79 -16.05 -20.01
CA LYS A 656 30.80 -17.00 -20.50
C LYS A 656 31.39 -18.42 -20.64
N GLU A 657 32.69 -18.53 -20.91
CA GLU A 657 33.40 -19.81 -20.97
C GLU A 657 33.76 -20.40 -19.60
N THR A 658 33.89 -19.59 -18.54
CA THR A 658 34.42 -20.02 -17.23
C THR A 658 33.36 -20.31 -16.16
N ASN A 659 32.07 -20.07 -16.41
CA ASN A 659 30.92 -20.51 -15.59
C ASN A 659 31.04 -20.18 -14.08
N LEU A 660 31.61 -19.01 -13.76
CA LEU A 660 31.73 -18.50 -12.38
C LEU A 660 30.43 -17.82 -11.95
N GLU A 661 29.78 -18.34 -10.91
CA GLU A 661 28.64 -17.71 -10.21
C GLU A 661 29.06 -16.37 -9.58
N THR A 662 29.08 -15.29 -10.37
CA THR A 662 29.36 -13.93 -9.89
C THR A 662 28.24 -12.98 -10.30
N GLU A 663 27.94 -12.01 -9.43
CA GLU A 663 26.95 -10.91 -9.58
C GLU A 663 27.06 -10.11 -10.90
N TYR A 664 28.09 -10.37 -11.71
CA TYR A 664 28.44 -9.63 -12.91
C TYR A 664 28.26 -10.43 -14.21
N ALA A 665 27.75 -11.68 -14.14
CA ALA A 665 27.53 -12.54 -15.30
C ALA A 665 26.51 -11.98 -16.31
N ASP A 666 25.66 -11.05 -15.87
CA ASP A 666 24.65 -10.36 -16.69
C ASP A 666 25.05 -8.90 -17.05
N MET A 667 26.33 -8.50 -16.85
CA MET A 667 26.79 -7.16 -17.23
C MET A 667 26.81 -6.98 -18.75
N ASP A 668 26.13 -5.96 -19.24
CA ASP A 668 26.20 -5.48 -20.62
C ASP A 668 26.55 -3.98 -20.67
N LEU A 669 26.65 -3.42 -21.88
CA LEU A 669 26.93 -1.99 -22.07
C LEU A 669 25.84 -1.11 -21.41
N ALA A 670 24.59 -1.57 -21.36
CA ALA A 670 23.50 -0.84 -20.73
C ALA A 670 23.68 -0.79 -19.20
N TYR A 671 24.12 -1.88 -18.58
CA TYR A 671 24.47 -1.93 -17.17
C TYR A 671 25.61 -0.98 -16.83
N LEU A 672 26.67 -0.95 -17.65
CA LEU A 672 27.76 0.04 -17.50
C LEU A 672 27.25 1.48 -17.65
N GLY A 673 26.38 1.73 -18.63
CA GLY A 673 25.74 3.02 -18.83
C GLY A 673 24.98 3.51 -17.59
N ILE A 674 24.12 2.65 -17.03
CA ILE A 674 23.31 2.97 -15.82
C ILE A 674 24.20 3.18 -14.59
N THR A 675 25.30 2.44 -14.47
CA THR A 675 26.18 2.45 -13.30
C THR A 675 27.40 3.39 -13.43
N ALA A 676 27.44 4.26 -14.44
CA ALA A 676 28.54 5.20 -14.70
C ALA A 676 29.03 5.97 -13.46
N GLU A 677 28.13 6.42 -12.59
CA GLU A 677 28.48 7.11 -11.34
C GLU A 677 29.42 6.30 -10.43
N LYS A 678 29.31 4.97 -10.45
CA LYS A 678 30.07 4.07 -9.59
C LYS A 678 31.48 3.81 -10.12
N TRP A 679 31.68 3.76 -11.43
CA TRP A 679 32.96 3.34 -12.01
C TRP A 679 33.77 4.44 -12.68
N LEU A 680 33.14 5.55 -13.05
CA LEU A 680 33.81 6.67 -13.71
C LEU A 680 34.90 7.26 -12.79
N PRO A 681 36.17 7.34 -13.23
CA PRO A 681 37.26 7.89 -12.42
C PRO A 681 37.00 9.31 -11.96
N GLU A 682 37.45 9.67 -10.75
CA GLU A 682 37.43 11.06 -10.29
C GLU A 682 38.40 11.92 -11.11
N GLY A 683 38.01 13.15 -11.43
CA GLY A 683 38.84 14.09 -12.19
C GLY A 683 38.73 13.99 -13.71
N ILE A 684 38.04 12.99 -14.26
CA ILE A 684 37.84 12.82 -15.71
C ILE A 684 37.19 14.05 -16.36
N GLU A 685 36.37 14.78 -15.58
CA GLU A 685 35.74 16.03 -15.98
C GLU A 685 36.69 17.20 -16.29
N ASN A 686 37.98 17.05 -16.00
CA ASN A 686 39.01 18.06 -16.27
C ASN A 686 39.96 17.66 -17.40
N GLU A 687 39.79 16.48 -18.00
CA GLU A 687 40.64 15.99 -19.09
C GLU A 687 40.28 16.66 -20.42
N GLU A 688 41.26 16.76 -21.31
CA GLU A 688 41.04 17.12 -22.72
C GLU A 688 40.64 15.85 -23.50
N ASN A 689 39.55 15.89 -24.27
CA ASN A 689 39.03 14.74 -25.00
C ASN A 689 38.48 13.63 -24.09
N ILE A 690 37.40 13.95 -23.38
CA ILE A 690 36.80 13.08 -22.36
C ILE A 690 36.36 11.73 -22.96
N VAL A 691 35.80 11.73 -24.19
CA VAL A 691 35.42 10.49 -24.89
C VAL A 691 36.62 9.56 -25.05
N LYS A 692 37.76 10.09 -25.50
CA LYS A 692 38.98 9.30 -25.66
C LYS A 692 39.49 8.77 -24.31
N CYS A 693 39.47 9.58 -23.25
CA CYS A 693 39.83 9.12 -21.92
C CYS A 693 38.92 7.97 -21.44
N ILE A 694 37.61 8.03 -21.73
CA ILE A 694 36.67 6.94 -21.43
C ILE A 694 37.02 5.67 -22.23
N HIS A 695 37.37 5.81 -23.51
CA HIS A 695 37.77 4.68 -24.39
C HIS A 695 39.10 4.04 -23.98
N GLU A 696 40.00 4.80 -23.36
CA GLU A 696 41.30 4.31 -22.87
C GLU A 696 41.22 3.65 -21.49
N LEU A 697 40.05 3.65 -20.83
CA LEU A 697 39.87 2.96 -19.55
C LEU A 697 39.99 1.45 -19.69
N SER A 698 40.86 0.85 -18.90
CA SER A 698 40.93 -0.61 -18.81
C SER A 698 39.71 -1.15 -18.05
N PHE A 699 39.18 -2.29 -18.51
CA PHE A 699 38.05 -2.92 -17.82
C PHE A 699 38.40 -3.34 -16.38
N SER A 700 39.67 -3.64 -16.10
CA SER A 700 40.16 -3.92 -14.75
C SER A 700 39.92 -2.74 -13.80
N ASP A 701 40.09 -1.51 -14.27
CA ASP A 701 39.92 -0.31 -13.44
C ASP A 701 38.43 0.04 -13.24
N VAL A 702 37.59 -0.21 -14.25
CA VAL A 702 36.13 -0.14 -14.13
C VAL A 702 35.62 -1.09 -13.05
N LEU A 703 36.06 -2.36 -13.07
CA LEU A 703 35.68 -3.36 -12.06
C LEU A 703 36.17 -3.00 -10.66
N LYS A 704 37.43 -2.57 -10.51
CA LYS A 704 37.96 -2.14 -9.20
C LYS A 704 37.11 -1.02 -8.60
N ASN A 705 36.68 -0.06 -9.42
CA ASN A 705 35.84 1.04 -8.95
C ASN A 705 34.42 0.58 -8.59
N LEU A 706 33.82 -0.35 -9.35
CA LEU A 706 32.54 -0.98 -9.01
C LEU A 706 32.59 -1.71 -7.66
N ILE A 707 33.66 -2.47 -7.41
CA ILE A 707 33.84 -3.27 -6.19
C ILE A 707 34.18 -2.39 -4.97
N ASN A 708 35.03 -1.38 -5.14
CA ASN A 708 35.42 -0.51 -4.02
C ASN A 708 34.27 0.40 -3.55
N ARG A 709 33.27 0.69 -4.42
CA ARG A 709 32.12 1.53 -4.09
C ARG A 709 30.82 0.77 -3.77
N SER A 710 30.82 -0.56 -3.78
CA SER A 710 29.68 -1.38 -3.33
C SER A 710 29.64 -1.61 -1.81
N HIS A 711 30.65 -1.12 -1.07
CA HIS A 711 30.79 -1.26 0.38
C HIS A 711 30.48 0.00 1.21
N TYR A 712 29.84 1.03 0.64
CA TYR A 712 29.47 2.27 1.33
C TYR A 712 27.96 2.51 1.42
#